data_AF-A0A948DN53-F1
#
_entry.id   AF-A0A948DN53-F1
#
_cell.length_a   1.000
_cell.length_b   1.000
_cell.length_c   1.000
_cell.angle_alpha   90.00
_cell.angle_beta   90.00
_cell.angle_gamma   90.00
#
_symmetry.space_group_name_H-M   'P 1'
#
loop_
_entity.id
_entity.type
_entity.pdbx_description
1 polymer ?
#
loop_
_entity_poly.entity_id
_entity_poly.type
_entity_poly.pdbx_seq_one_letter_code
_entity_poly.pdbx_strand_id
1 'polypeptide(L)'
;LDQEHVTVVTTPSRLKDFQILDRRPCTALCRIKGDIVLFGGFAGYHQYIIEENLPWPQILVHGGMNSYEDRLLNPFDFVFLCSLFKGGCLDLGDMTVKNRIILLGTTRELDRSMNLIDLSFLGPGKEFLESAGVDSGWYEQYPREKEFFTLKDKQGEPFHLDRLVFCREFGHPLPNQWSVERVKNMSFVIRDLETGESCELDISPDENETIKPVWEPPPYYGGFPAALAFSLQVLGYGSPFQSKGPTTCMVFRLNGLAVLVDCCPFWDLLAVKTGISIAEIDSLILTHCHEDHMGGLLKLIRRGRKIRIYTVKDIFQMMLNILSWQLDVSTEVVKQYFDFHPVVTEKWMTISGIEFLFLYTAHPIPCISVKARKRLRRELPAEIQITSDTVGVSCAQKMLEQGVISQDRYKQITSVFEGDITIADGGEAGLHPALQDFMGHDIRATFLGHRQNETTDAPLHFSFVEPYHLFPYDNLSVGSIISRAIDSFVKPFPNIDVGRWAQILREAAVYRPIASGQLILQERMEEAEFLFVICFGLFSVIANNQEVAVLHSGNFFGENVFVSGDKKRTAHVKALTYGIVIGLNADVIHEFLNDNPDVKRRFYHLAEARELLSRTMIFGKLDVTEKTNLALSLNNIHLNAGDYLIRKGETEDCGYVLAHGALEIPGTEIVFTPPSIVGEFTAAGFTERRTADIKATEDFTSVYRITSNDLKRLMESNPDIEMQLREMARARGLKV
;
A
#
# COMPACT_ATOMS: atom_id res chain seq x y z
N LEU A 1 -22.67 -23.29 12.02
CA LEU A 1 -22.44 -24.54 12.76
C LEU A 1 -21.45 -25.33 11.93
N ASP A 2 -20.18 -25.13 12.24
CA ASP A 2 -19.07 -26.08 12.07
C ASP A 2 -17.83 -25.34 12.60
N GLN A 3 -17.56 -25.56 13.89
CA GLN A 3 -16.32 -25.19 14.56
C GLN A 3 -15.34 -26.33 14.35
N GLU A 4 -14.46 -26.22 13.36
CA GLU A 4 -13.26 -27.05 13.33
C GLU A 4 -12.20 -26.41 14.23
N HIS A 5 -12.01 -27.03 15.39
CA HIS A 5 -10.86 -26.78 16.26
C HIS A 5 -9.58 -27.14 15.51
N VAL A 6 -8.84 -26.13 15.07
CA VAL A 6 -7.47 -26.30 14.57
C VAL A 6 -6.62 -26.77 15.74
N THR A 7 -6.17 -28.01 15.68
CA THR A 7 -5.29 -28.60 16.68
C THR A 7 -3.86 -28.22 16.30
N VAL A 8 -3.28 -27.24 17.01
CA VAL A 8 -1.86 -26.90 16.90
C VAL A 8 -1.05 -28.13 17.31
N VAL A 9 -0.16 -28.61 16.45
CA VAL A 9 0.83 -29.62 16.82
C VAL A 9 1.89 -28.93 17.67
N THR A 10 1.60 -28.74 18.95
CA THR A 10 2.61 -28.38 19.96
C THR A 10 3.32 -29.66 20.39
N THR A 11 4.61 -29.78 20.08
CA THR A 11 5.51 -30.65 20.84
C THR A 11 5.36 -30.26 22.32
N PRO A 12 5.14 -31.19 23.27
CA PRO A 12 4.88 -30.82 24.65
C PRO A 12 6.09 -30.07 25.23
N SER A 13 5.91 -28.77 25.48
CA SER A 13 6.89 -27.87 26.07
C SER A 13 7.36 -28.43 27.42
N ARG A 14 8.67 -28.56 27.60
CA ARG A 14 9.29 -28.83 28.91
C ARG A 14 9.54 -27.57 29.72
N LEU A 15 9.48 -26.38 29.12
CA LEU A 15 9.69 -25.13 29.83
C LEU A 15 8.46 -24.85 30.72
N LYS A 16 8.63 -24.90 32.05
CA LYS A 16 7.59 -24.45 32.98
C LYS A 16 7.29 -22.97 32.72
N ASP A 17 6.01 -22.60 32.77
CA ASP A 17 5.53 -21.22 32.61
C ASP A 17 5.78 -20.56 31.24
N PHE A 18 5.80 -21.36 30.17
CA PHE A 18 5.72 -20.89 28.78
C PHE A 18 4.31 -21.07 28.22
N GLN A 19 3.71 -19.99 27.69
CA GLN A 19 2.39 -20.01 27.06
C GLN A 19 2.35 -19.05 25.87
N ILE A 20 1.87 -19.52 24.72
CA ILE A 20 1.48 -18.64 23.60
C ILE A 20 0.07 -18.10 23.90
N LEU A 21 -0.06 -16.78 23.97
CA LEU A 21 -1.32 -16.08 24.24
C LEU A 21 -2.10 -15.79 22.96
N ASP A 22 -1.38 -15.40 21.90
CA ASP A 22 -1.91 -15.18 20.56
C ASP A 22 -0.82 -15.48 19.52
N ARG A 23 -1.23 -15.98 18.35
CA ARG A 23 -0.36 -16.20 17.19
C ARG A 23 -1.05 -15.68 15.94
N ARG A 24 -0.31 -14.88 15.19
CA ARG A 24 -0.66 -14.39 13.84
C ARG A 24 0.51 -14.67 12.89
N PRO A 25 0.34 -14.56 11.56
CA PRO A 25 1.48 -14.66 10.66
C PRO A 25 2.57 -13.68 11.09
N CYS A 26 3.80 -14.16 11.15
CA CYS A 26 4.97 -13.36 11.54
C CYS A 26 4.95 -12.81 12.99
N THR A 27 4.05 -13.26 13.85
CA THR A 27 3.84 -12.66 15.19
C THR A 27 3.41 -13.68 16.23
N ALA A 28 3.99 -13.63 17.43
CA ALA A 28 3.48 -14.35 18.58
C ALA A 28 3.57 -13.51 19.85
N LEU A 29 2.47 -13.43 20.59
CA LEU A 29 2.43 -12.88 21.94
C LEU A 29 2.52 -14.04 22.93
N CYS A 30 3.49 -14.00 23.83
CA CYS A 30 3.76 -15.09 24.78
C CYS A 30 3.81 -14.59 26.22
N ARG A 31 3.51 -15.48 27.15
CA ARG A 31 3.84 -15.36 28.58
C ARG A 31 4.99 -16.31 28.89
N ILE A 32 6.09 -15.78 29.41
CA ILE A 32 7.31 -16.54 29.70
C ILE A 32 7.81 -16.14 31.08
N LYS A 33 7.76 -17.06 32.05
CA LYS A 33 8.15 -16.81 33.45
C LYS A 33 7.54 -15.53 34.04
N GLY A 34 6.29 -15.24 33.68
CA GLY A 34 5.54 -14.06 34.11
C GLY A 34 5.70 -12.82 33.22
N ASP A 35 6.73 -12.75 32.38
CA ASP A 35 6.93 -11.65 31.43
C ASP A 35 5.99 -11.80 30.22
N ILE A 36 5.50 -10.68 29.69
CA ILE A 36 4.71 -10.64 28.45
C ILE A 36 5.62 -10.20 27.32
N VAL A 37 5.71 -11.04 26.28
CA VAL A 37 6.76 -10.96 25.26
C VAL A 37 6.11 -11.00 23.89
N LEU A 38 6.37 -9.99 23.06
CA LEU A 38 5.95 -9.97 21.66
C LEU A 38 7.13 -10.36 20.77
N PHE A 39 7.02 -11.47 20.05
CA PHE A 39 7.95 -11.86 19.01
C PHE A 39 7.43 -11.41 17.64
N GLY A 40 8.25 -10.67 16.89
CA GLY A 40 7.85 -10.11 15.60
C GLY A 40 6.79 -9.02 15.76
N GLY A 41 5.81 -8.99 14.85
CA GLY A 41 4.75 -7.98 14.80
C GLY A 41 4.63 -7.35 13.43
N PHE A 42 3.45 -6.84 13.12
CA PHE A 42 3.14 -6.09 11.89
C PHE A 42 2.30 -4.85 12.21
N ALA A 43 2.25 -3.91 11.27
CA ALA A 43 1.52 -2.67 11.45
C ALA A 43 0.03 -2.93 11.68
N GLY A 44 -0.52 -2.43 12.79
CA GLY A 44 -1.89 -2.70 13.25
C GLY A 44 -2.05 -3.88 14.23
N TYR A 45 -0.98 -4.61 14.58
CA TYR A 45 -1.10 -5.73 15.54
C TYR A 45 -1.59 -5.28 16.94
N HIS A 46 -1.28 -4.05 17.34
CA HIS A 46 -1.77 -3.48 18.60
C HIS A 46 -3.32 -3.45 18.68
N GLN A 47 -4.03 -3.42 17.55
CA GLN A 47 -5.49 -3.49 17.51
C GLN A 47 -6.00 -4.88 17.92
N TYR A 48 -5.26 -5.97 17.64
CA TYR A 48 -5.59 -7.31 18.16
C TYR A 48 -5.47 -7.37 19.68
N ILE A 49 -4.42 -6.75 20.23
CA ILE A 49 -4.24 -6.70 21.70
C ILE A 49 -5.45 -6.02 22.36
N ILE A 50 -5.97 -4.95 21.74
CA ILE A 50 -7.15 -4.23 22.22
C ILE A 50 -8.42 -5.10 22.09
N GLU A 51 -8.70 -5.63 20.90
CA GLU A 51 -9.94 -6.38 20.63
C GLU A 51 -10.07 -7.62 21.51
N GLU A 52 -8.98 -8.37 21.63
CA GLU A 52 -8.96 -9.65 22.36
C GLU A 52 -8.65 -9.45 23.86
N ASN A 53 -8.48 -8.20 24.30
CA ASN A 53 -8.13 -7.84 25.68
C ASN A 53 -6.89 -8.60 26.17
N LEU A 54 -5.86 -8.67 25.32
CA LEU A 54 -4.59 -9.34 25.61
C LEU A 54 -3.70 -8.43 26.49
N PRO A 55 -2.77 -9.00 27.26
CA PRO A 55 -1.84 -8.20 28.06
C PRO A 55 -0.82 -7.48 27.17
N TRP A 56 -0.50 -6.23 27.52
CA TRP A 56 0.51 -5.44 26.81
C TRP A 56 1.93 -6.00 27.03
N PRO A 57 2.74 -6.12 25.97
CA PRO A 57 4.09 -6.67 26.06
C PRO A 57 5.05 -5.73 26.78
N GLN A 58 5.90 -6.31 27.61
CA GLN A 58 7.01 -5.65 28.31
C GLN A 58 8.33 -5.87 27.57
N ILE A 59 8.40 -6.89 26.72
CA ILE A 59 9.57 -7.25 25.93
C ILE A 59 9.15 -7.37 24.47
N LEU A 60 9.81 -6.62 23.58
CA LEU A 60 9.59 -6.63 22.13
C LEU A 60 10.80 -7.27 21.46
N VAL A 61 10.60 -8.39 20.78
CA VAL A 61 11.67 -9.21 20.18
C VAL A 61 11.63 -9.08 18.67
N HIS A 62 12.73 -8.60 18.07
CA HIS A 62 12.82 -8.41 16.62
C HIS A 62 12.80 -9.76 15.87
N GLY A 63 11.88 -9.88 14.91
CA GLY A 63 11.64 -11.10 14.11
C GLY A 63 12.81 -11.51 13.21
N GLY A 64 13.63 -10.55 12.77
CA GLY A 64 14.73 -10.75 11.81
C GLY A 64 14.31 -10.56 10.34
N MET A 65 13.00 -10.59 10.06
CA MET A 65 12.43 -10.10 8.80
C MET A 65 11.84 -8.72 8.97
N ASN A 66 12.00 -7.87 7.94
CA ASN A 66 11.53 -6.48 7.95
C ASN A 66 10.19 -6.28 7.21
N SER A 67 9.78 -7.26 6.39
CA SER A 67 8.52 -7.19 5.64
C SER A 67 8.00 -8.57 5.23
N TYR A 68 6.69 -8.70 5.08
CA TYR A 68 5.98 -9.86 4.53
C TYR A 68 4.71 -9.38 3.83
N GLU A 69 4.37 -9.92 2.64
CA GLU A 69 3.17 -9.54 1.86
C GLU A 69 2.97 -8.03 1.63
N ASP A 70 4.05 -7.31 1.36
CA ASP A 70 4.07 -5.85 1.19
C ASP A 70 3.71 -5.05 2.46
N ARG A 71 3.77 -5.69 3.62
CA ARG A 71 3.56 -5.07 4.94
C ARG A 71 4.87 -4.99 5.71
N LEU A 72 5.02 -3.92 6.50
CA LEU A 72 6.15 -3.72 7.38
C LEU A 72 6.03 -4.64 8.60
N LEU A 73 7.17 -5.23 9.00
CA LEU A 73 7.29 -6.03 10.22
C LEU A 73 8.12 -5.30 11.28
N ASN A 74 7.87 -5.62 12.53
CA ASN A 74 8.45 -4.98 13.72
C ASN A 74 8.25 -3.43 13.78
N PRO A 75 7.08 -2.86 13.38
CA PRO A 75 6.80 -1.45 13.65
C PRO A 75 6.44 -1.29 15.13
N PHE A 76 7.46 -1.17 15.96
CA PHE A 76 7.28 -1.20 17.42
C PHE A 76 6.72 0.09 18.02
N ASP A 77 6.49 1.15 17.23
CA ASP A 77 6.06 2.47 17.70
C ASP A 77 4.71 2.44 18.43
N PHE A 78 3.64 1.92 17.83
CA PHE A 78 2.35 1.87 18.55
C PHE A 78 2.31 0.82 19.66
N VAL A 79 3.00 -0.31 19.47
CA VAL A 79 3.10 -1.31 20.54
C VAL A 79 3.83 -0.70 21.74
N PHE A 80 4.92 0.05 21.51
CA PHE A 80 5.64 0.79 22.55
C PHE A 80 4.74 1.83 23.23
N LEU A 81 4.08 2.70 22.46
CA LEU A 81 3.16 3.72 22.99
C LEU A 81 2.06 3.11 23.86
N CYS A 82 1.41 2.05 23.36
CA CYS A 82 0.34 1.39 24.08
C CYS A 82 0.85 0.63 25.31
N SER A 83 1.98 -0.07 25.23
CA SER A 83 2.61 -0.69 26.40
C SER A 83 3.02 0.34 27.46
N LEU A 84 3.47 1.52 27.04
CA LEU A 84 3.86 2.60 27.93
C LEU A 84 2.65 3.14 28.71
N PHE A 85 1.60 3.54 27.99
CA PHE A 85 0.44 4.23 28.58
C PHE A 85 -0.68 3.29 29.03
N LYS A 86 -1.12 2.36 28.18
CA LYS A 86 -2.20 1.41 28.49
C LYS A 86 -1.69 0.17 29.25
N GLY A 87 -0.44 -0.22 29.02
CA GLY A 87 0.22 -1.32 29.74
C GLY A 87 0.71 -0.96 31.16
N GLY A 88 0.61 0.31 31.56
CA GLY A 88 0.97 0.77 32.90
C GLY A 88 2.48 0.79 33.18
N CYS A 89 3.32 0.77 32.14
CA CYS A 89 4.77 0.91 32.31
C CYS A 89 5.15 2.34 32.78
N LEU A 90 4.34 3.34 32.42
CA LEU A 90 4.38 4.69 32.98
C LEU A 90 3.12 4.95 33.82
N ASP A 91 3.31 5.42 35.04
CA ASP A 91 2.23 5.89 35.90
C ASP A 91 2.03 7.38 35.67
N LEU A 92 0.91 7.75 35.05
CA LEU A 92 0.55 9.14 34.74
C LEU A 92 0.11 9.96 35.95
N GLY A 93 -0.31 9.31 37.05
CA GLY A 93 -0.66 10.01 38.29
C GLY A 93 0.58 10.41 39.08
N ASP A 94 1.55 9.51 39.14
CA ASP A 94 2.82 9.77 39.80
C ASP A 94 3.90 10.37 38.91
N MET A 95 3.70 10.35 37.59
CA MET A 95 4.72 10.64 36.58
C MET A 95 6.02 9.87 36.89
N THR A 96 5.90 8.55 37.01
CA THR A 96 7.03 7.64 37.30
C THR A 96 7.02 6.44 36.38
N VAL A 97 8.22 6.03 35.92
CA VAL A 97 8.39 4.79 35.15
C VAL A 97 8.38 3.62 36.12
N LYS A 98 7.40 2.73 36.02
CA LYS A 98 7.31 1.51 36.83
C LYS A 98 8.20 0.42 36.25
N ASN A 99 8.12 0.21 34.94
CA ASN A 99 8.91 -0.79 34.22
C ASN A 99 9.42 -0.20 32.91
N ARG A 100 10.66 -0.53 32.53
CA ARG A 100 11.19 -0.20 31.21
C ARG A 100 10.75 -1.26 30.21
N ILE A 101 10.39 -0.85 29.00
CA ILE A 101 10.12 -1.77 27.90
C ILE A 101 11.46 -2.28 27.37
N ILE A 102 11.61 -3.60 27.23
CA ILE A 102 12.84 -4.22 26.75
C ILE A 102 12.75 -4.43 25.25
N LEU A 103 13.70 -3.92 24.48
CA LEU A 103 13.91 -4.31 23.09
C LEU A 103 14.95 -5.42 23.02
N LEU A 104 14.65 -6.50 22.31
CA LEU A 104 15.52 -7.66 22.17
C LEU A 104 15.82 -7.93 20.68
N GLY A 105 17.09 -7.93 20.31
CA GLY A 105 17.51 -7.98 18.91
C GLY A 105 19.02 -8.10 18.75
N THR A 106 19.52 -8.05 17.53
CA THR A 106 20.95 -7.76 17.25
C THR A 106 21.24 -6.27 17.47
N THR A 107 22.50 -5.88 17.69
CA THR A 107 22.88 -4.46 17.89
C THR A 107 22.29 -3.54 16.81
N ARG A 108 22.41 -3.92 15.53
CA ARG A 108 21.88 -3.15 14.39
C ARG A 108 20.36 -3.06 14.37
N GLU A 109 19.65 -4.09 14.80
CA GLU A 109 18.18 -4.04 14.90
C GLU A 109 17.74 -3.13 16.05
N LEU A 110 18.41 -3.22 17.19
CA LEU A 110 18.14 -2.41 18.37
C LEU A 110 18.38 -0.92 18.09
N ASP A 111 19.49 -0.57 17.43
CA ASP A 111 19.78 0.82 17.05
C ASP A 111 18.68 1.39 16.14
N ARG A 112 18.22 0.61 15.15
CA ARG A 112 17.15 1.03 14.23
C ARG A 112 15.81 1.17 14.95
N SER A 113 15.43 0.21 15.80
CA SER A 113 14.20 0.28 16.60
C SER A 113 14.22 1.45 17.58
N MET A 114 15.35 1.75 18.20
CA MET A 114 15.53 2.90 19.08
C MET A 114 15.37 4.22 18.32
N ASN A 115 16.00 4.35 17.15
CA ASN A 115 15.87 5.55 16.31
C ASN A 115 14.43 5.75 15.81
N LEU A 116 13.74 4.66 15.44
CA LEU A 116 12.33 4.69 15.06
C LEU A 116 11.47 5.26 16.20
N ILE A 117 11.59 4.69 17.39
CA ILE A 117 10.80 5.11 18.56
C ILE A 117 11.16 6.53 18.97
N ASP A 118 12.44 6.89 18.99
CA ASP A 118 12.90 8.25 19.30
C ASP A 118 12.24 9.28 18.39
N LEU A 119 12.29 9.03 17.07
CA LEU A 119 11.77 9.98 16.08
C LEU A 119 10.23 10.04 16.06
N SER A 120 9.53 8.92 16.26
CA SER A 120 8.05 8.92 16.29
C SER A 120 7.48 9.37 17.62
N PHE A 121 8.17 9.16 18.74
CA PHE A 121 7.69 9.52 20.07
C PHE A 121 8.14 10.92 20.51
N LEU A 122 9.43 11.22 20.43
CA LEU A 122 10.01 12.49 20.88
C LEU A 122 10.07 13.53 19.75
N GLY A 123 9.95 13.11 18.50
CA GLY A 123 10.03 14.00 17.33
C GLY A 123 11.46 14.50 17.04
N PRO A 124 11.67 15.15 15.89
CA PRO A 124 12.99 15.62 15.48
C PRO A 124 13.61 16.68 16.41
N GLY A 125 14.94 16.71 16.46
CA GLY A 125 15.71 17.76 17.12
C GLY A 125 16.11 18.90 16.17
N LYS A 126 16.76 19.95 16.69
CA LYS A 126 17.22 21.10 15.88
C LYS A 126 18.16 20.70 14.74
N GLU A 127 19.13 19.83 15.01
CA GLU A 127 20.08 19.36 13.98
C GLU A 127 19.37 18.66 12.82
N PHE A 128 18.33 17.87 13.12
CA PHE A 128 17.50 17.24 12.10
C PHE A 128 16.80 18.30 11.23
N LEU A 129 16.13 19.29 11.84
CA LEU A 129 15.40 20.34 11.13
C LEU A 129 16.33 21.17 10.23
N GLU A 130 17.54 21.45 10.70
CA GLU A 130 18.58 22.14 9.93
C GLU A 130 18.97 21.30 8.71
N SER A 131 19.25 20.01 8.90
CA SER A 131 19.62 19.10 7.80
C SER A 131 18.50 18.91 6.78
N ALA A 132 17.24 18.95 7.21
CA ALA A 132 16.07 18.89 6.36
C ALA A 132 15.84 20.21 5.59
N GLY A 133 16.51 21.30 5.96
CA GLY A 133 16.38 22.61 5.31
C GLY A 133 15.02 23.25 5.55
N VAL A 134 14.50 23.12 6.77
CA VAL A 134 13.24 23.72 7.24
C VAL A 134 13.34 25.24 7.28
N ASP A 135 12.24 25.94 7.00
CA ASP A 135 12.18 27.40 7.06
C ASP A 135 12.46 27.93 8.48
N SER A 136 13.23 29.03 8.56
CA SER A 136 13.72 29.61 9.83
C SER A 136 12.64 29.88 10.88
N GLY A 137 11.42 30.27 10.46
CA GLY A 137 10.31 30.49 11.38
C GLY A 137 9.87 29.20 12.09
N TRP A 138 9.72 28.11 11.34
CA TRP A 138 9.32 26.82 11.90
C TRP A 138 10.46 26.15 12.67
N TYR A 139 11.70 26.29 12.19
CA TYR A 139 12.91 25.84 12.86
C TYR A 139 13.03 26.34 14.31
N GLU A 140 12.63 27.59 14.58
CA GLU A 140 12.64 28.17 15.94
C GLU A 140 11.34 27.95 16.72
N GLN A 141 10.21 27.73 16.04
CA GLN A 141 8.91 27.56 16.68
C GLN A 141 8.69 26.11 17.16
N TYR A 142 8.95 25.11 16.30
CA TYR A 142 8.66 23.72 16.61
C TYR A 142 9.36 23.20 17.88
N PRO A 143 10.66 23.45 18.14
CA PRO A 143 11.31 22.98 19.36
C PRO A 143 10.65 23.48 20.65
N ARG A 144 10.05 24.68 20.64
CA ARG A 144 9.31 25.21 21.79
C ARG A 144 7.99 24.47 22.01
N GLU A 145 7.27 24.18 20.92
CA GLU A 145 6.03 23.39 20.97
C GLU A 145 6.32 21.94 21.40
N LYS A 146 7.35 21.31 20.84
CA LYS A 146 7.82 19.97 21.24
C LYS A 146 8.19 19.91 22.72
N GLU A 147 8.92 20.90 23.23
CA GLU A 147 9.28 20.95 24.66
C GLU A 147 8.03 21.01 25.55
N PHE A 148 6.99 21.73 25.13
CA PHE A 148 5.71 21.76 25.86
C PHE A 148 5.06 20.36 25.94
N PHE A 149 5.09 19.59 24.85
CA PHE A 149 4.52 18.22 24.81
C PHE A 149 5.39 17.16 25.48
N THR A 150 6.67 17.43 25.68
CA THR A 150 7.61 16.47 26.25
C THR A 150 7.16 16.07 27.65
N LEU A 151 6.97 14.76 27.88
CA LEU A 151 6.61 14.21 29.18
C LEU A 151 7.71 14.51 30.19
N LYS A 152 7.32 15.01 31.36
CA LYS A 152 8.22 15.38 32.46
C LYS A 152 7.82 14.68 33.75
N ASP A 153 8.78 14.38 34.60
CA ASP A 153 8.49 13.91 35.96
C ASP A 153 7.91 15.04 36.83
N LYS A 154 7.57 14.73 38.10
CA LYS A 154 7.03 15.72 39.05
C LYS A 154 8.02 16.85 39.38
N GLN A 155 9.30 16.69 39.06
CA GLN A 155 10.35 17.70 39.25
C GLN A 155 10.50 18.58 38.01
N GLY A 156 9.83 18.25 36.90
CA GLY A 156 9.92 18.98 35.64
C GLY A 156 11.03 18.47 34.72
N GLU A 157 11.68 17.36 35.04
CA GLU A 157 12.75 16.80 34.20
C GLU A 157 12.15 15.94 33.07
N PRO A 158 12.57 16.12 31.81
CA PRO A 158 12.11 15.31 30.68
C PRO A 158 12.40 13.81 30.82
N PHE A 159 11.45 12.98 30.39
CA PHE A 159 11.69 11.55 30.20
C PHE A 159 12.49 11.30 28.92
N HIS A 160 13.79 11.10 29.08
CA HIS A 160 14.65 10.58 28.02
C HIS A 160 14.32 9.13 27.69
N LEU A 161 14.53 8.73 26.43
CA LEU A 161 14.15 7.41 25.94
C LEU A 161 14.86 6.26 26.68
N ASP A 162 16.09 6.47 27.14
CA ASP A 162 16.87 5.51 27.94
C ASP A 162 16.26 5.20 29.31
N ARG A 163 15.39 6.07 29.83
CA ARG A 163 14.58 5.82 31.04
C ARG A 163 13.35 4.98 30.75
N LEU A 164 12.86 4.96 29.51
CA LEU A 164 11.63 4.28 29.09
C LEU A 164 11.91 2.91 28.45
N VAL A 165 13.03 2.80 27.75
CA VAL A 165 13.41 1.63 26.95
C VAL A 165 14.76 1.09 27.40
N PHE A 166 14.91 -0.23 27.32
CA PHE A 166 16.16 -0.91 27.60
C PHE A 166 16.49 -1.93 26.51
N CYS A 167 17.65 -1.79 25.87
CA CYS A 167 18.08 -2.71 24.82
C CYS A 167 18.85 -3.91 25.38
N ARG A 168 18.55 -5.09 24.85
CA ARG A 168 19.25 -6.35 25.15
C ARG A 168 19.56 -7.10 23.86
N GLU A 169 20.77 -7.65 23.78
CA GLU A 169 21.13 -8.54 22.69
C GLU A 169 20.68 -9.99 22.96
N PHE A 170 20.46 -10.76 21.89
CA PHE A 170 20.15 -12.19 22.00
C PHE A 170 21.21 -12.93 22.82
N GLY A 171 20.77 -13.95 23.58
CA GLY A 171 21.61 -14.76 24.47
C GLY A 171 21.91 -14.12 25.83
N HIS A 172 21.69 -12.80 26.00
CA HIS A 172 21.85 -12.17 27.31
C HIS A 172 20.68 -12.50 28.26
N PRO A 173 20.94 -12.60 29.59
CA PRO A 173 19.88 -12.84 30.56
C PRO A 173 18.84 -11.71 30.65
N LEU A 174 17.58 -12.10 30.73
CA LEU A 174 16.40 -11.26 31.01
C LEU A 174 16.06 -11.29 32.52
N PRO A 175 15.24 -10.35 33.05
CA PRO A 175 15.01 -10.16 34.48
C PRO A 175 14.65 -11.43 35.29
N ASN A 176 13.88 -12.36 34.70
CA ASN A 176 13.44 -13.59 35.35
C ASN A 176 14.32 -14.82 35.04
N GLN A 177 15.63 -14.60 34.82
CA GLN A 177 16.64 -15.65 34.60
C GLN A 177 16.30 -16.59 33.43
N TRP A 178 15.97 -15.99 32.29
CA TRP A 178 15.78 -16.69 31.03
C TRP A 178 16.41 -15.90 29.88
N SER A 179 16.55 -16.51 28.71
CA SER A 179 17.17 -15.89 27.54
C SER A 179 16.48 -16.33 26.26
N VAL A 180 16.69 -15.56 25.19
CA VAL A 180 16.25 -15.89 23.83
C VAL A 180 17.46 -15.84 22.91
N GLU A 181 17.61 -16.88 22.10
CA GLU A 181 18.49 -16.88 20.93
C GLU A 181 17.64 -16.94 19.67
N ARG A 182 18.03 -16.22 18.62
CA ARG A 182 17.39 -16.33 17.31
C ARG A 182 18.23 -17.25 16.42
N VAL A 183 17.70 -18.42 16.07
CA VAL A 183 18.41 -19.45 15.30
C VAL A 183 18.43 -19.10 13.81
N LYS A 184 17.30 -18.58 13.32
CA LYS A 184 17.12 -18.01 11.97
C LYS A 184 16.00 -16.97 12.07
N ASN A 185 15.76 -16.24 10.98
CA ASN A 185 14.61 -15.35 10.90
C ASN A 185 13.33 -16.06 11.36
N MET A 186 12.56 -15.39 12.22
CA MET A 186 11.28 -15.86 12.75
C MET A 186 11.34 -17.12 13.63
N SER A 187 12.53 -17.60 14.00
CA SER A 187 12.70 -18.83 14.78
C SER A 187 13.65 -18.62 15.95
N PHE A 188 13.17 -18.96 17.14
CA PHE A 188 13.80 -18.63 18.41
C PHE A 188 13.95 -19.87 19.28
N VAL A 189 15.03 -19.91 20.06
CA VAL A 189 15.23 -20.83 21.18
C VAL A 189 15.13 -20.01 22.45
N ILE A 190 14.19 -20.38 23.31
CA ILE A 190 13.99 -19.78 24.62
C ILE A 190 14.57 -20.73 25.65
N ARG A 191 15.44 -20.24 26.54
CA ARG A 191 16.12 -21.05 27.54
C ARG A 191 15.89 -20.50 28.94
N ASP A 192 15.48 -21.36 29.85
CA ASP A 192 15.50 -21.09 31.28
C ASP A 192 16.93 -21.27 31.80
N LEU A 193 17.51 -20.23 32.39
CA LEU A 193 18.90 -20.22 32.85
C LEU A 193 19.06 -20.90 34.23
N GLU A 194 17.97 -21.11 34.96
CA GLU A 194 17.96 -21.79 36.26
C GLU A 194 17.84 -23.30 36.09
N THR A 195 16.95 -23.76 35.21
CA THR A 195 16.71 -25.20 34.97
C THR A 195 17.53 -25.77 33.82
N GLY A 196 17.96 -24.92 32.88
CA GLY A 196 18.63 -25.33 31.64
C GLY A 196 17.67 -25.87 30.57
N GLU A 197 16.36 -25.93 30.85
CA GLU A 197 15.34 -26.33 29.89
C GLU A 197 15.22 -25.30 28.77
N SER A 198 14.80 -25.76 27.59
CA SER A 198 14.57 -24.88 26.44
C SER A 198 13.34 -25.29 25.64
N CYS A 199 12.73 -24.31 24.97
CA CYS A 199 11.71 -24.54 23.95
C CYS A 199 12.04 -23.75 22.68
N GLU A 200 11.50 -24.23 21.55
CA GLU A 200 11.59 -23.55 20.26
C GLU A 200 10.27 -22.84 19.97
N LEU A 201 10.35 -21.65 19.40
CA LEU A 201 9.22 -20.88 18.91
C LEU A 201 9.49 -20.47 17.46
N ASP A 202 8.67 -20.95 16.54
CA ASP A 202 8.68 -20.53 15.13
C ASP A 202 7.41 -19.71 14.86
N ILE A 203 7.60 -18.46 14.44
CA ILE A 203 6.51 -17.53 14.09
C ILE A 203 6.40 -17.33 12.57
N SER A 204 7.08 -18.17 11.79
CA SER A 204 6.96 -18.17 10.34
C SER A 204 5.50 -18.41 9.92
N PRO A 205 5.02 -17.75 8.87
CA PRO A 205 3.70 -18.01 8.32
C PRO A 205 3.64 -19.40 7.68
N ASP A 206 2.48 -20.05 7.78
CA ASP A 206 2.20 -21.30 7.06
C ASP A 206 1.97 -21.03 5.55
N GLU A 207 1.99 -22.04 4.67
CA GLU A 207 1.95 -21.89 3.19
C GLU A 207 0.78 -21.04 2.63
N ASN A 208 -0.29 -20.84 3.40
CA ASN A 208 -1.45 -20.03 3.00
C ASN A 208 -1.83 -18.97 4.06
N GLU A 209 -0.95 -18.72 5.02
CA GLU A 209 -1.20 -17.75 6.07
C GLU A 209 -0.84 -16.34 5.59
N THR A 210 -1.81 -15.42 5.72
CA THR A 210 -1.69 -14.04 5.23
C THR A 210 -1.97 -13.06 6.37
N ILE A 211 -1.29 -11.91 6.36
CA ILE A 211 -1.51 -10.88 7.38
C ILE A 211 -2.82 -10.16 7.08
N LYS A 212 -3.73 -10.20 8.06
CA LYS A 212 -5.05 -9.57 8.02
C LYS A 212 -5.21 -8.57 9.16
N PRO A 213 -6.06 -7.54 8.99
CA PRO A 213 -6.48 -6.70 10.10
C PRO A 213 -7.44 -7.46 11.03
N VAL A 214 -7.59 -6.96 12.27
CA VAL A 214 -8.56 -7.49 13.24
C VAL A 214 -10.01 -7.19 12.84
N TRP A 215 -10.21 -6.12 12.08
CA TRP A 215 -11.49 -5.69 11.53
C TRP A 215 -11.67 -6.18 10.09
N GLU A 216 -12.93 -6.31 9.66
CA GLU A 216 -13.24 -6.66 8.27
C GLU A 216 -13.58 -5.39 7.47
N PRO A 217 -13.16 -5.28 6.18
CA PRO A 217 -13.53 -4.15 5.34
C PRO A 217 -15.06 -4.03 5.26
N PRO A 218 -15.64 -2.90 5.68
CA PRO A 218 -17.09 -2.76 5.70
C PRO A 218 -17.68 -2.87 4.29
N PRO A 219 -18.94 -3.30 4.15
CA PRO A 219 -19.62 -3.32 2.86
C PRO A 219 -19.75 -1.90 2.29
N TYR A 220 -19.50 -1.77 0.99
CA TYR A 220 -19.65 -0.51 0.27
C TYR A 220 -21.01 -0.46 -0.43
N TYR A 221 -21.91 0.39 0.07
CA TYR A 221 -23.30 0.48 -0.41
C TYR A 221 -23.54 1.57 -1.47
N GLY A 222 -22.52 2.35 -1.85
CA GLY A 222 -22.63 3.27 -2.99
C GLY A 222 -21.96 4.62 -2.82
N GLY A 223 -21.95 5.36 -3.94
CA GLY A 223 -21.16 6.57 -4.21
C GLY A 223 -20.47 6.40 -5.57
N PHE A 224 -20.42 7.43 -6.42
CA PHE A 224 -19.84 7.33 -7.76
C PHE A 224 -18.61 8.24 -7.92
N PRO A 225 -17.45 7.92 -7.31
CA PRO A 225 -16.27 8.79 -7.39
C PRO A 225 -15.75 9.00 -8.83
N ALA A 226 -16.05 8.05 -9.71
CA ALA A 226 -15.63 7.95 -11.10
C ALA A 226 -15.90 9.19 -11.95
N ALA A 227 -17.06 9.80 -11.72
CA ALA A 227 -17.52 10.96 -12.45
C ALA A 227 -17.11 12.24 -11.74
N LEU A 228 -16.31 12.21 -10.66
CA LEU A 228 -16.00 13.40 -9.88
C LEU A 228 -14.66 14.03 -10.29
N ALA A 229 -14.72 15.29 -10.67
CA ALA A 229 -13.56 16.15 -10.91
C ALA A 229 -12.95 16.66 -9.60
N PHE A 230 -13.76 16.75 -8.53
CA PHE A 230 -13.29 17.09 -7.18
C PHE A 230 -14.16 16.36 -6.16
N SER A 231 -13.53 15.52 -5.34
CA SER A 231 -14.19 14.87 -4.20
C SER A 231 -13.19 14.43 -3.15
N LEU A 232 -13.65 14.27 -1.91
CA LEU A 232 -12.94 13.55 -0.86
C LEU A 232 -13.73 12.29 -0.50
N GLN A 233 -13.06 11.15 -0.48
CA GLN A 233 -13.61 9.88 -0.03
C GLN A 233 -12.86 9.41 1.20
N VAL A 234 -13.57 9.18 2.30
CA VAL A 234 -12.99 8.61 3.52
C VAL A 234 -12.82 7.11 3.32
N LEU A 235 -11.62 6.57 3.55
CA LEU A 235 -11.38 5.13 3.58
C LEU A 235 -11.41 4.61 5.02
N GLY A 236 -10.65 5.26 5.91
CA GLY A 236 -10.63 4.98 7.33
C GLY A 236 -10.85 6.21 8.19
N TYR A 237 -11.27 5.97 9.44
CA TYR A 237 -11.86 6.98 10.33
C TYR A 237 -11.51 6.79 11.80
N GLY A 238 -10.86 5.69 12.16
CA GLY A 238 -10.53 5.33 13.53
C GLY A 238 -9.26 5.99 14.02
N SER A 239 -9.10 6.09 15.34
CA SER A 239 -7.78 6.30 15.93
C SER A 239 -7.02 4.97 16.01
N PRO A 240 -5.68 4.99 16.16
CA PRO A 240 -4.89 3.78 16.37
C PRO A 240 -5.20 3.09 17.71
N PHE A 241 -5.88 3.78 18.63
CA PHE A 241 -6.15 3.27 19.97
C PHE A 241 -7.46 2.48 20.10
N GLN A 242 -8.07 2.11 18.98
CA GLN A 242 -9.29 1.29 18.86
C GLN A 242 -9.10 0.12 17.88
N SER A 243 -10.00 -0.86 17.91
CA SER A 243 -9.89 -2.10 17.12
C SER A 243 -10.99 -2.30 16.08
N LYS A 244 -12.05 -1.48 16.07
CA LYS A 244 -13.27 -1.75 15.29
C LYS A 244 -13.18 -1.36 13.82
N GLY A 245 -12.16 -0.61 13.43
CA GLY A 245 -12.03 -0.15 12.07
C GLY A 245 -10.66 0.40 11.71
N PRO A 246 -10.46 0.71 10.42
CA PRO A 246 -9.23 1.27 9.91
C PRO A 246 -8.95 2.67 10.47
N THR A 247 -7.67 2.96 10.66
CA THR A 247 -7.21 4.30 11.06
C THR A 247 -7.40 5.31 9.93
N THR A 248 -7.33 6.61 10.25
CA THR A 248 -7.61 7.71 9.31
C THR A 248 -6.83 7.55 7.99
N CYS A 249 -7.57 7.53 6.89
CA CYS A 249 -7.02 7.49 5.53
C CYS A 249 -8.10 7.94 4.55
N MET A 250 -7.73 8.76 3.57
CA MET A 250 -8.71 9.34 2.64
C MET A 250 -8.15 9.41 1.22
N VAL A 251 -9.02 9.58 0.24
CA VAL A 251 -8.66 9.74 -1.16
C VAL A 251 -9.32 10.99 -1.73
N PHE A 252 -8.52 11.93 -2.20
CA PHE A 252 -8.97 12.96 -3.11
C PHE A 252 -9.10 12.42 -4.53
N ARG A 253 -10.18 12.77 -5.22
CA ARG A 253 -10.24 12.73 -6.68
C ARG A 253 -9.97 14.14 -7.21
N LEU A 254 -8.86 14.33 -7.91
CA LEU A 254 -8.44 15.60 -8.50
C LEU A 254 -8.43 15.48 -10.02
N ASN A 255 -9.48 15.95 -10.68
CA ASN A 255 -9.71 15.82 -12.13
C ASN A 255 -9.52 14.38 -12.61
N GLY A 256 -10.00 13.42 -11.81
CA GLY A 256 -9.93 11.99 -12.09
C GLY A 256 -8.63 11.28 -11.65
N LEU A 257 -7.64 12.00 -11.10
CA LEU A 257 -6.48 11.40 -10.43
C LEU A 257 -6.85 11.05 -8.98
N ALA A 258 -6.46 9.86 -8.52
CA ALA A 258 -6.58 9.49 -7.11
C ALA A 258 -5.32 9.94 -6.35
N VAL A 259 -5.50 10.76 -5.32
CA VAL A 259 -4.44 11.20 -4.43
C VAL A 259 -4.80 10.75 -3.02
N LEU A 260 -3.96 9.89 -2.41
CA LEU A 260 -4.14 9.52 -1.02
C LEU A 260 -3.85 10.71 -0.11
N VAL A 261 -4.60 10.84 0.97
CA VAL A 261 -4.24 11.63 2.14
C VAL A 261 -3.97 10.62 3.24
N ASP A 262 -2.71 10.54 3.61
CA ASP A 262 -2.14 9.48 4.44
C ASP A 262 -2.33 8.06 3.84
N CYS A 263 -1.61 7.11 4.41
CA CYS A 263 -1.44 5.76 3.89
C CYS A 263 -1.45 4.76 5.04
N CYS A 264 -2.61 4.61 5.68
CA CYS A 264 -2.79 3.75 6.85
C CYS A 264 -2.54 2.25 6.59
N PRO A 265 -2.26 1.44 7.62
CA PRO A 265 -2.21 -0.01 7.45
C PRO A 265 -3.50 -0.56 6.81
N PHE A 266 -3.37 -1.47 5.85
CA PHE A 266 -4.49 -2.12 5.16
C PHE A 266 -5.41 -1.19 4.34
N TRP A 267 -4.97 0.04 4.02
CA TRP A 267 -5.73 0.97 3.17
C TRP A 267 -6.15 0.36 1.83
N ASP A 268 -5.36 -0.57 1.29
CA ASP A 268 -5.56 -1.22 0.01
C ASP A 268 -6.84 -2.07 -0.02
N LEU A 269 -7.18 -2.71 1.11
CA LEU A 269 -8.41 -3.48 1.27
C LEU A 269 -9.66 -2.58 1.19
N LEU A 270 -9.53 -1.33 1.64
CA LEU A 270 -10.60 -0.32 1.63
C LEU A 270 -10.75 0.33 0.26
N ALA A 271 -9.62 0.72 -0.36
CA ALA A 271 -9.61 1.38 -1.68
C ALA A 271 -10.23 0.49 -2.77
N VAL A 272 -9.97 -0.81 -2.74
CA VAL A 272 -10.57 -1.79 -3.67
C VAL A 272 -12.09 -1.79 -3.57
N LYS A 273 -12.67 -1.62 -2.36
CA LYS A 273 -14.13 -1.58 -2.16
C LYS A 273 -14.76 -0.35 -2.82
N THR A 274 -14.02 0.75 -2.92
CA THR A 274 -14.49 1.97 -3.57
C THR A 274 -14.21 2.01 -5.08
N GLY A 275 -13.74 0.90 -5.66
CA GLY A 275 -13.45 0.77 -7.09
C GLY A 275 -12.13 1.43 -7.51
N ILE A 276 -11.25 1.74 -6.55
CA ILE A 276 -9.92 2.32 -6.79
C ILE A 276 -8.89 1.21 -6.79
N SER A 277 -8.24 0.99 -7.92
CA SER A 277 -7.08 0.09 -7.97
C SER A 277 -5.86 0.75 -7.32
N ILE A 278 -5.06 -0.04 -6.63
CA ILE A 278 -3.73 0.37 -6.13
C ILE A 278 -2.89 0.95 -7.27
N ALA A 279 -3.04 0.46 -8.50
CA ALA A 279 -2.31 0.95 -9.67
C ALA A 279 -2.68 2.39 -10.08
N GLU A 280 -3.83 2.91 -9.65
CA GLU A 280 -4.30 4.28 -9.95
C GLU A 280 -3.67 5.36 -9.07
N ILE A 281 -3.11 4.98 -7.92
CA ILE A 281 -2.69 5.95 -6.88
C ILE A 281 -1.24 6.38 -7.09
N ASP A 282 -1.01 7.37 -7.93
CA ASP A 282 0.35 7.84 -8.24
C ASP A 282 0.87 8.93 -7.29
N SER A 283 0.01 9.39 -6.37
CA SER A 283 0.26 10.57 -5.54
C SER A 283 -0.22 10.38 -4.09
N LEU A 284 0.53 10.94 -3.15
CA LEU A 284 0.26 10.92 -1.71
C LEU A 284 0.47 12.32 -1.13
N ILE A 285 -0.50 12.80 -0.35
CA ILE A 285 -0.33 13.90 0.61
C ILE A 285 -0.10 13.23 1.97
N LEU A 286 1.08 13.44 2.56
CA LEU A 286 1.40 12.87 3.88
C LEU A 286 1.34 13.96 4.93
N THR A 287 0.43 13.81 5.91
CA THR A 287 0.16 14.82 6.93
C THR A 287 1.15 14.77 8.08
N HIS A 288 1.62 13.58 8.47
CA HIS A 288 2.68 13.36 9.46
C HIS A 288 3.17 11.89 9.45
N CYS A 289 4.12 11.55 10.32
CA CYS A 289 4.80 10.25 10.34
C CYS A 289 4.57 9.43 11.62
N HIS A 290 3.35 8.88 11.76
CA HIS A 290 3.04 7.76 12.66
C HIS A 290 2.64 6.53 11.83
N GLU A 291 2.84 5.31 12.36
CA GLU A 291 2.50 4.06 11.63
C GLU A 291 1.04 4.02 11.14
N ASP A 292 0.09 4.64 11.82
CA ASP A 292 -1.32 4.69 11.41
C ASP A 292 -1.59 5.62 10.22
N HIS A 293 -0.65 6.54 9.91
CA HIS A 293 -0.69 7.42 8.75
C HIS A 293 0.30 7.04 7.63
N MET A 294 1.30 6.19 7.89
CA MET A 294 2.29 5.78 6.87
C MET A 294 2.61 4.28 6.80
N GLY A 295 2.05 3.46 7.69
CA GLY A 295 2.36 2.02 7.81
C GLY A 295 1.96 1.18 6.59
N GLY A 296 1.09 1.72 5.72
CA GLY A 296 0.71 1.10 4.45
C GLY A 296 1.60 1.46 3.25
N LEU A 297 2.63 2.29 3.42
CA LEU A 297 3.47 2.80 2.32
C LEU A 297 4.18 1.70 1.53
N LEU A 298 4.59 0.61 2.18
CA LEU A 298 5.30 -0.47 1.51
C LEU A 298 4.48 -1.08 0.37
N LYS A 299 3.15 -1.12 0.50
CA LYS A 299 2.22 -1.56 -0.55
C LYS A 299 2.31 -0.69 -1.80
N LEU A 300 2.47 0.63 -1.64
CA LEU A 300 2.65 1.55 -2.77
C LEU A 300 4.06 1.46 -3.37
N ILE A 301 5.09 1.33 -2.53
CA ILE A 301 6.50 1.24 -2.95
C ILE A 301 6.71 0.02 -3.86
N ARG A 302 6.15 -1.13 -3.49
CA ARG A 302 6.34 -2.40 -4.21
C ARG A 302 5.64 -2.48 -5.57
N ARG A 303 4.81 -1.50 -5.94
CA ARG A 303 4.25 -1.39 -7.30
C ARG A 303 5.32 -1.11 -8.38
N GLY A 304 6.54 -0.75 -8.00
CA GLY A 304 7.62 -0.48 -8.97
C GLY A 304 7.44 0.84 -9.73
N ARG A 305 6.66 1.79 -9.20
CA ARG A 305 6.48 3.14 -9.78
C ARG A 305 6.70 4.19 -8.71
N LYS A 306 7.39 5.28 -9.08
CA LYS A 306 7.58 6.41 -8.18
C LYS A 306 6.24 7.01 -7.75
N ILE A 307 6.14 7.36 -6.47
CA ILE A 307 4.98 8.02 -5.88
C ILE A 307 5.29 9.51 -5.77
N ARG A 308 4.45 10.37 -6.33
CA ARG A 308 4.53 11.81 -6.07
C ARG A 308 4.10 12.06 -4.64
N ILE A 309 4.99 12.61 -3.82
CA ILE A 309 4.68 12.90 -2.42
C ILE A 309 4.67 14.39 -2.16
N TYR A 310 3.54 14.87 -1.65
CA TYR A 310 3.27 16.25 -1.28
C TYR A 310 3.27 16.35 0.24
N THR A 311 4.34 16.88 0.79
CA THR A 311 4.46 17.19 2.21
C THR A 311 5.58 18.20 2.41
N VAL A 312 5.79 18.63 3.66
CA VAL A 312 6.88 19.53 4.03
C VAL A 312 8.19 18.76 4.22
N LYS A 313 9.33 19.47 4.20
CA LYS A 313 10.66 18.83 4.12
C LYS A 313 11.01 17.99 5.35
N ASP A 314 10.64 18.45 6.53
CA ASP A 314 10.83 17.73 7.80
C ASP A 314 10.06 16.41 7.80
N ILE A 315 8.77 16.44 7.45
CA ILE A 315 7.94 15.22 7.37
C ILE A 315 8.48 14.25 6.30
N PHE A 316 8.89 14.76 5.13
CA PHE A 316 9.48 13.91 4.10
C PHE A 316 10.78 13.23 4.59
N GLN A 317 11.67 13.98 5.26
CA GLN A 317 12.91 13.41 5.79
C GLN A 317 12.64 12.42 6.94
N MET A 318 11.62 12.66 7.76
CA MET A 318 11.21 11.73 8.81
C MET A 318 10.74 10.41 8.19
N MET A 319 9.86 10.48 7.18
CA MET A 319 9.39 9.32 6.44
C MET A 319 10.54 8.51 5.85
N LEU A 320 11.53 9.17 5.20
CA LEU A 320 12.69 8.49 4.63
C LEU A 320 13.50 7.73 5.69
N ASN A 321 13.74 8.36 6.85
CA ASN A 321 14.48 7.74 7.95
C ASN A 321 13.72 6.56 8.56
N ILE A 322 12.42 6.73 8.84
CA ILE A 322 11.55 5.68 9.40
C ILE A 322 11.52 4.46 8.48
N LEU A 323 11.26 4.64 7.18
CA LEU A 323 11.26 3.54 6.22
C LEU A 323 12.65 2.90 6.06
N SER A 324 13.72 3.71 6.09
CA SER A 324 15.11 3.23 6.04
C SER A 324 15.41 2.29 7.22
N TRP A 325 15.01 2.68 8.43
CA TRP A 325 15.19 1.87 9.63
C TRP A 325 14.30 0.64 9.65
N GLN A 326 13.04 0.74 9.23
CA GLN A 326 12.15 -0.42 9.19
C GLN A 326 12.58 -1.45 8.15
N LEU A 327 13.04 -1.01 6.97
CA LEU A 327 13.40 -1.91 5.85
C LEU A 327 14.87 -2.37 5.87
N ASP A 328 15.72 -1.76 6.69
CA ASP A 328 17.19 -1.96 6.72
C ASP A 328 17.91 -1.58 5.42
N VAL A 329 17.48 -0.49 4.80
CA VAL A 329 18.10 0.05 3.57
C VAL A 329 18.46 1.51 3.77
N SER A 330 19.43 2.03 3.02
CA SER A 330 19.82 3.45 3.10
C SER A 330 18.68 4.38 2.66
N THR A 331 18.62 5.59 3.22
CA THR A 331 17.63 6.61 2.84
C THR A 331 17.66 6.96 1.34
N GLU A 332 18.83 6.85 0.70
CA GLU A 332 19.05 7.05 -0.73
C GLU A 332 18.29 6.03 -1.58
N VAL A 333 18.17 4.79 -1.11
CA VAL A 333 17.40 3.73 -1.77
C VAL A 333 15.91 4.01 -1.59
N VAL A 334 15.46 4.32 -0.37
CA VAL A 334 14.06 4.69 -0.10
C VAL A 334 13.62 5.87 -0.98
N LYS A 335 14.47 6.90 -1.08
CA LYS A 335 14.21 8.12 -1.85
C LYS A 335 13.99 7.84 -3.34
N GLN A 336 14.52 6.76 -3.90
CA GLN A 336 14.31 6.43 -5.32
C GLN A 336 12.85 6.11 -5.66
N TYR A 337 12.06 5.65 -4.68
CA TYR A 337 10.64 5.33 -4.85
C TYR A 337 9.72 6.55 -4.78
N PHE A 338 10.25 7.72 -4.46
CA PHE A 338 9.46 8.94 -4.30
C PHE A 338 9.90 10.03 -5.29
N ASP A 339 8.92 10.75 -5.81
CA ASP A 339 9.10 12.03 -6.49
C ASP A 339 8.62 13.13 -5.52
N PHE A 340 9.55 13.82 -4.87
CA PHE A 340 9.23 14.75 -3.79
C PHE A 340 8.79 16.11 -4.34
N HIS A 341 7.55 16.49 -4.04
CA HIS A 341 6.96 17.79 -4.35
C HIS A 341 6.75 18.57 -3.05
N PRO A 342 7.74 19.33 -2.57
CA PRO A 342 7.64 20.06 -1.30
C PRO A 342 6.46 21.02 -1.33
N VAL A 343 5.61 20.96 -0.30
CA VAL A 343 4.53 21.93 -0.12
C VAL A 343 5.04 23.15 0.62
N VAL A 344 4.51 24.33 0.27
CA VAL A 344 4.82 25.58 0.95
C VAL A 344 3.65 25.89 1.89
N THR A 345 3.92 26.01 3.18
CA THR A 345 2.89 26.34 4.15
C THR A 345 2.44 27.79 4.02
N GLU A 346 1.22 28.07 4.47
CA GLU A 346 0.60 29.42 4.48
C GLU A 346 0.42 30.06 3.09
N LYS A 347 0.63 29.29 2.02
CA LYS A 347 0.41 29.74 0.63
C LYS A 347 -0.44 28.75 -0.14
N TRP A 348 -1.36 29.29 -0.92
CA TRP A 348 -2.12 28.49 -1.87
C TRP A 348 -1.20 28.02 -2.99
N MET A 349 -1.21 26.72 -3.26
CA MET A 349 -0.54 26.08 -4.38
C MET A 349 -1.54 25.26 -5.20
N THR A 350 -1.23 24.96 -6.46
CA THR A 350 -2.12 24.18 -7.31
C THR A 350 -1.58 22.76 -7.49
N ILE A 351 -2.39 21.76 -7.13
CA ILE A 351 -2.10 20.34 -7.37
C ILE A 351 -3.20 19.81 -8.29
N SER A 352 -2.80 19.34 -9.48
CA SER A 352 -3.73 18.77 -10.48
C SER A 352 -4.95 19.65 -10.80
N GLY A 353 -4.77 20.99 -10.79
CA GLY A 353 -5.82 21.96 -11.10
C GLY A 353 -6.75 22.35 -9.93
N ILE A 354 -6.49 21.85 -8.72
CA ILE A 354 -7.18 22.20 -7.47
C ILE A 354 -6.23 22.99 -6.58
N GLU A 355 -6.74 24.01 -5.87
CA GLU A 355 -5.92 24.82 -4.96
C GLU A 355 -5.82 24.15 -3.59
N PHE A 356 -4.63 24.10 -3.02
CA PHE A 356 -4.35 23.56 -1.71
C PHE A 356 -3.61 24.58 -0.85
N LEU A 357 -3.95 24.64 0.43
CA LEU A 357 -3.26 25.38 1.47
C LEU A 357 -2.89 24.41 2.59
N PHE A 358 -1.63 24.44 3.00
CA PHE A 358 -1.11 23.61 4.07
C PHE A 358 -0.72 24.51 5.24
N LEU A 359 -1.01 24.09 6.46
CA LEU A 359 -0.61 24.79 7.68
C LEU A 359 -0.04 23.77 8.65
N TYR A 360 1.10 24.09 9.26
CA TYR A 360 1.60 23.30 10.40
C TYR A 360 0.57 23.33 11.52
N THR A 361 0.18 22.17 12.03
CA THR A 361 -0.61 22.04 13.26
C THR A 361 0.33 22.02 14.47
N ALA A 362 -0.23 21.94 15.68
CA ALA A 362 0.56 21.72 16.89
C ALA A 362 0.36 20.29 17.36
N HIS A 363 1.44 19.51 17.37
CA HIS A 363 1.52 18.10 17.72
C HIS A 363 2.98 17.77 18.14
N PRO A 364 3.27 16.70 18.92
CA PRO A 364 4.62 16.36 19.36
C PRO A 364 5.60 16.11 18.22
N ILE A 365 5.11 15.60 17.09
CA ILE A 365 5.87 15.50 15.83
C ILE A 365 5.33 16.51 14.80
N PRO A 366 6.14 16.95 13.81
CA PRO A 366 5.66 17.84 12.77
C PRO A 366 4.45 17.24 12.05
N CYS A 367 3.38 18.03 11.97
CA CYS A 367 2.13 17.66 11.34
C CYS A 367 1.58 18.84 10.54
N ILE A 368 0.90 18.56 9.42
CA ILE A 368 0.27 19.55 8.57
C ILE A 368 -1.21 19.25 8.33
N SER A 369 -2.02 20.28 8.43
CA SER A 369 -3.40 20.28 7.96
C SER A 369 -3.46 20.48 6.44
N VAL A 370 -4.57 20.06 5.84
CA VAL A 370 -4.80 20.15 4.39
C VAL A 370 -6.11 20.87 4.13
N LYS A 371 -6.03 22.03 3.49
CA LYS A 371 -7.20 22.75 2.96
C LYS A 371 -7.19 22.65 1.45
N ALA A 372 -8.29 22.21 0.84
CA ALA A 372 -8.41 22.03 -0.60
C ALA A 372 -9.64 22.77 -1.13
N ARG A 373 -9.50 23.52 -2.22
CA ARG A 373 -10.64 24.16 -2.87
C ARG A 373 -10.54 24.19 -4.39
N LYS A 374 -11.71 24.15 -5.03
CA LYS A 374 -11.83 24.41 -6.47
C LYS A 374 -12.18 25.88 -6.69
N ARG A 375 -11.49 26.56 -7.62
CA ARG A 375 -11.89 27.93 -8.03
C ARG A 375 -13.32 27.88 -8.60
N LEU A 376 -14.25 28.53 -7.89
CA LEU A 376 -15.69 28.43 -8.11
C LEU A 376 -16.15 28.86 -9.52
N ARG A 377 -17.17 28.16 -10.05
CA ARG A 377 -18.05 28.65 -11.13
C ARG A 377 -19.53 28.81 -10.73
N ARG A 378 -20.06 28.09 -9.72
CA ARG A 378 -21.33 28.40 -9.00
C ARG A 378 -21.69 27.33 -7.93
N GLU A 379 -21.88 27.79 -6.69
CA GLU A 379 -22.90 27.38 -5.70
C GLU A 379 -22.89 25.98 -5.02
N LEU A 380 -21.72 25.39 -4.73
CA LEU A 380 -21.56 24.39 -3.64
C LEU A 380 -20.46 24.86 -2.68
N PRO A 381 -20.43 24.39 -1.41
CA PRO A 381 -19.25 24.57 -0.55
C PRO A 381 -18.02 24.17 -1.36
N ALA A 382 -17.02 25.02 -1.43
CA ALA A 382 -15.91 24.83 -2.39
C ALA A 382 -14.64 24.34 -1.70
N GLU A 383 -14.66 24.28 -0.37
CA GLU A 383 -13.49 24.10 0.47
C GLU A 383 -13.66 22.92 1.42
N ILE A 384 -12.68 22.01 1.39
CA ILE A 384 -12.53 20.88 2.30
C ILE A 384 -11.34 21.17 3.18
N GLN A 385 -11.54 21.07 4.48
CA GLN A 385 -10.50 21.18 5.49
C GLN A 385 -10.30 19.81 6.14
N ILE A 386 -9.08 19.30 6.14
CA ILE A 386 -8.66 18.14 6.92
C ILE A 386 -7.74 18.68 8.00
N THR A 387 -8.15 18.59 9.26
CA THR A 387 -7.35 19.16 10.36
C THR A 387 -6.02 18.43 10.50
N SER A 388 -6.02 17.11 10.26
CA SER A 388 -5.00 16.18 10.76
C SER A 388 -4.86 16.27 12.29
N ASP A 389 -3.84 15.62 12.83
CA ASP A 389 -3.47 15.69 14.24
C ASP A 389 -3.12 17.12 14.64
N THR A 390 -3.88 17.66 15.57
CA THR A 390 -3.64 18.98 16.15
C THR A 390 -4.11 19.01 17.60
N VAL A 391 -3.61 19.94 18.40
CA VAL A 391 -4.17 20.21 19.72
C VAL A 391 -5.56 20.85 19.68
N GLY A 392 -6.35 20.60 20.72
CA GLY A 392 -7.60 21.32 20.98
C GLY A 392 -7.41 22.80 21.32
N VAL A 393 -8.48 23.59 21.17
CA VAL A 393 -8.48 25.05 21.41
C VAL A 393 -8.04 25.38 22.84
N SER A 394 -8.52 24.61 23.82
CA SER A 394 -8.14 24.77 25.23
C SER A 394 -6.64 24.55 25.49
N CYS A 395 -6.01 23.61 24.78
CA CYS A 395 -4.58 23.35 24.88
C CYS A 395 -3.77 24.46 24.20
N ALA A 396 -4.17 24.88 23.00
CA ALA A 396 -3.56 26.02 22.30
C ALA A 396 -3.61 27.31 23.14
N GLN A 397 -4.70 27.54 23.87
CA GLN A 397 -4.84 28.69 24.78
C GLN A 397 -3.81 28.65 25.92
N LYS A 398 -3.58 27.47 26.52
CA LYS A 398 -2.55 27.29 27.55
C LYS A 398 -1.15 27.54 27.00
N MET A 399 -0.86 27.06 25.79
CA MET A 399 0.43 27.30 25.13
C MET A 399 0.67 28.80 24.91
N LEU A 400 -0.38 29.55 24.54
CA LEU A 400 -0.32 31.01 24.38
C LEU A 400 -0.06 31.72 25.71
N GLU A 401 -0.79 31.36 26.77
CA GLU A 401 -0.64 31.94 28.10
C GLU A 401 0.75 31.69 28.71
N GLN A 402 1.36 30.54 28.40
CA GLN A 402 2.73 30.20 28.81
C GLN A 402 3.82 30.80 27.92
N GLY A 403 3.45 31.52 26.85
CA GLY A 403 4.40 32.11 25.90
C GLY A 403 5.11 31.11 25.00
N VAL A 404 4.62 29.87 24.90
CA VAL A 404 5.15 28.84 24.00
C VAL A 404 4.86 29.21 22.54
N ILE A 405 3.67 29.74 22.28
CA ILE A 405 3.22 30.19 20.96
C ILE A 405 2.85 31.67 20.98
N SER A 406 2.94 32.33 19.84
CA SER A 406 2.48 33.71 19.66
C SER A 406 0.96 33.77 19.40
N GLN A 407 0.38 34.97 19.46
CA GLN A 407 -1.02 35.19 19.11
C GLN A 407 -1.34 34.79 17.65
N ASP A 408 -0.39 34.99 16.73
CA ASP A 408 -0.59 34.64 15.32
C ASP A 408 -0.49 33.13 15.11
N ARG A 409 0.42 32.45 15.83
CA ARG A 409 0.50 30.97 15.82
C ARG A 409 -0.76 30.35 16.45
N TYR A 410 -1.30 30.94 17.52
CA TYR A 410 -2.59 30.53 18.08
C TYR A 410 -3.71 30.60 17.04
N LYS A 411 -3.84 31.72 16.31
CA LYS A 411 -4.82 31.85 15.22
C LYS A 411 -4.62 30.81 14.13
N GLN A 412 -3.37 30.52 13.76
CA GLN A 412 -3.06 29.50 12.76
C GLN A 412 -3.55 28.12 13.21
N ILE A 413 -3.23 27.71 14.43
CA ILE A 413 -3.66 26.42 15.00
C ILE A 413 -5.18 26.33 15.06
N THR A 414 -5.89 27.39 15.48
CA THR A 414 -7.36 27.36 15.57
C THR A 414 -8.05 27.47 14.21
N SER A 415 -7.41 28.09 13.21
CA SER A 415 -7.99 28.27 11.88
C SER A 415 -8.17 26.95 11.12
N VAL A 416 -7.48 25.88 11.52
CA VAL A 416 -7.61 24.56 10.90
C VAL A 416 -8.98 23.94 11.11
N PHE A 417 -9.79 24.47 12.04
CA PHE A 417 -11.18 24.04 12.27
C PHE A 417 -12.18 24.80 11.39
N GLU A 418 -11.74 25.81 10.64
CA GLU A 418 -12.60 26.63 9.77
C GLU A 418 -12.59 26.07 8.34
N GLY A 419 -13.75 25.69 7.83
CA GLY A 419 -13.95 25.24 6.45
C GLY A 419 -15.44 25.11 6.13
N ASP A 420 -15.77 25.08 4.83
CA ASP A 420 -17.15 24.81 4.41
C ASP A 420 -17.56 23.36 4.73
N ILE A 421 -16.60 22.43 4.64
CA ILE A 421 -16.64 21.09 5.22
C ILE A 421 -15.30 20.84 5.91
N THR A 422 -15.35 20.46 7.18
CA THR A 422 -14.17 20.15 8.00
C THR A 422 -14.20 18.69 8.41
N ILE A 423 -13.22 17.90 8.00
CA ILE A 423 -12.91 16.59 8.55
C ILE A 423 -11.91 16.80 9.67
N ALA A 424 -12.40 16.69 10.90
CA ALA A 424 -11.62 16.94 12.08
C ALA A 424 -11.24 15.64 12.78
N ASP A 425 -9.93 15.44 12.96
CA ASP A 425 -9.42 14.42 13.87
C ASP A 425 -9.69 14.90 15.30
N GLY A 426 -10.42 14.09 16.06
CA GLY A 426 -10.86 14.47 17.40
C GLY A 426 -11.54 13.35 18.16
N GLY A 427 -11.59 13.48 19.48
CA GLY A 427 -12.26 12.50 20.35
C GLY A 427 -11.36 11.84 21.40
N GLU A 428 -10.10 12.23 21.50
CA GLU A 428 -9.17 11.76 22.54
C GLU A 428 -8.78 12.92 23.46
N ALA A 429 -9.39 12.98 24.65
CA ALA A 429 -9.11 14.05 25.61
C ALA A 429 -7.69 13.90 26.19
N GLY A 430 -6.81 14.86 25.86
CA GLY A 430 -5.47 14.97 26.44
C GLY A 430 -4.54 15.79 25.55
N LEU A 431 -4.35 15.34 24.31
CA LEU A 431 -3.54 16.00 23.28
C LEU A 431 -4.41 16.55 22.14
N HIS A 432 -5.31 15.72 21.59
CA HIS A 432 -6.20 16.06 20.48
C HIS A 432 -7.45 16.86 20.92
N PRO A 433 -8.22 17.44 19.98
CA PRO A 433 -9.38 18.26 20.32
C PRO A 433 -10.49 17.42 20.95
N ALA A 434 -11.10 17.96 22.00
CA ALA A 434 -12.30 17.40 22.60
C ALA A 434 -13.53 17.82 21.80
N LEU A 435 -14.64 17.09 21.94
CA LEU A 435 -15.91 17.43 21.27
C LEU A 435 -16.34 18.89 21.53
N GLN A 436 -16.07 19.41 22.74
CA GLN A 436 -16.42 20.77 23.13
C GLN A 436 -15.67 21.84 22.33
N ASP A 437 -14.46 21.54 21.84
CA ASP A 437 -13.66 22.49 21.05
C ASP A 437 -14.37 22.83 19.72
N PHE A 438 -15.28 21.98 19.24
CA PHE A 438 -16.01 22.18 17.99
C PHE A 438 -17.35 22.92 18.15
N MET A 439 -17.83 23.15 19.38
CA MET A 439 -19.14 23.79 19.64
C MET A 439 -19.23 25.25 19.17
N GLY A 440 -18.09 25.92 18.95
CA GLY A 440 -18.01 27.28 18.43
C GLY A 440 -17.94 27.38 16.89
N HIS A 441 -17.84 26.25 16.19
CA HIS A 441 -17.77 26.18 14.73
C HIS A 441 -19.12 25.74 14.14
N ASP A 442 -19.31 25.84 12.82
CA ASP A 442 -20.55 25.32 12.19
C ASP A 442 -20.54 23.79 12.24
N ILE A 443 -21.13 23.24 13.31
CA ILE A 443 -21.20 21.79 13.57
C ILE A 443 -21.89 21.00 12.45
N ARG A 444 -22.65 21.65 11.55
CA ARG A 444 -23.26 21.01 10.37
C ARG A 444 -22.25 20.74 9.26
N ALA A 445 -21.15 21.48 9.25
CA ALA A 445 -20.04 21.37 8.31
C ALA A 445 -18.88 20.50 8.86
N THR A 446 -18.88 20.20 10.16
CA THR A 446 -17.79 19.45 10.82
C THR A 446 -18.14 17.98 10.97
N PHE A 447 -17.27 17.12 10.45
CA PHE A 447 -17.35 15.66 10.55
C PHE A 447 -16.15 15.14 11.34
N LEU A 448 -16.41 14.41 12.42
CA LEU A 448 -15.37 13.94 13.34
C LEU A 448 -14.86 12.54 12.96
N GLY A 449 -13.53 12.41 12.88
CA GLY A 449 -12.77 11.18 12.64
C GLY A 449 -11.67 10.97 13.69
N HIS A 450 -10.81 9.99 13.47
CA HIS A 450 -9.73 9.58 14.38
C HIS A 450 -10.20 9.32 15.83
N ARG A 451 -11.24 8.48 15.99
CA ARG A 451 -11.94 8.28 17.28
C ARG A 451 -11.56 6.97 17.99
N GLN A 452 -11.48 7.00 19.32
CA GLN A 452 -11.17 5.83 20.16
C GLN A 452 -12.41 5.04 20.64
N ASN A 453 -13.51 5.72 20.98
CA ASN A 453 -14.71 5.10 21.59
C ASN A 453 -16.01 5.48 20.86
N GLU A 454 -16.88 4.50 20.65
CA GLU A 454 -18.23 4.66 20.09
C GLU A 454 -19.31 4.91 21.16
N THR A 455 -18.95 5.20 22.41
CA THR A 455 -19.96 5.29 23.49
C THR A 455 -21.01 6.35 23.16
N THR A 456 -22.25 5.86 23.13
CA THR A 456 -23.53 6.40 22.68
C THR A 456 -24.00 7.74 23.28
N ASP A 457 -23.14 8.44 24.03
CA ASP A 457 -23.40 9.76 24.62
C ASP A 457 -22.75 10.90 23.83
N ALA A 458 -22.28 10.62 22.61
CA ALA A 458 -22.00 11.67 21.65
C ALA A 458 -23.28 12.50 21.45
N PRO A 459 -23.24 13.82 21.65
CA PRO A 459 -24.44 14.62 21.42
C PRO A 459 -24.95 14.42 19.99
N LEU A 460 -26.26 14.19 19.84
CA LEU A 460 -26.95 13.95 18.56
C LEU A 460 -26.73 15.03 17.47
N HIS A 461 -26.07 16.13 17.80
CA HIS A 461 -25.81 17.26 16.92
C HIS A 461 -24.45 17.20 16.20
N PHE A 462 -23.60 16.20 16.44
CA PHE A 462 -22.34 16.03 15.69
C PHE A 462 -22.48 15.04 14.53
N SER A 463 -21.84 15.37 13.41
CA SER A 463 -21.65 14.44 12.31
C SER A 463 -20.34 13.67 12.48
N PHE A 464 -20.36 12.37 12.17
CA PHE A 464 -19.18 11.53 12.21
C PHE A 464 -18.80 11.09 10.79
N VAL A 465 -17.50 10.97 10.53
CA VAL A 465 -17.07 10.24 9.34
C VAL A 465 -17.27 8.76 9.58
N GLU A 466 -17.82 8.09 8.56
CA GLU A 466 -17.98 6.65 8.49
C GLU A 466 -17.19 6.13 7.28
N PRO A 467 -16.85 4.84 7.25
CA PRO A 467 -16.19 4.23 6.11
C PRO A 467 -16.89 4.56 4.79
N TYR A 468 -16.11 4.97 3.80
CA TYR A 468 -16.55 5.31 2.45
C TYR A 468 -17.48 6.53 2.32
N HIS A 469 -17.66 7.32 3.39
CA HIS A 469 -18.31 8.63 3.27
C HIS A 469 -17.67 9.43 2.13
N LEU A 470 -18.50 9.84 1.18
CA LEU A 470 -18.11 10.56 -0.03
C LEU A 470 -18.63 11.98 0.07
N PHE A 471 -17.72 12.93 -0.09
CA PHE A 471 -18.00 14.36 -0.21
C PHE A 471 -17.80 14.76 -1.69
N PRO A 472 -18.86 14.71 -2.52
CA PRO A 472 -18.79 15.06 -3.94
C PRO A 472 -18.95 16.58 -4.14
N TYR A 473 -18.11 17.17 -4.99
CA TYR A 473 -18.17 18.62 -5.24
C TYR A 473 -18.40 18.96 -6.70
N ASP A 474 -17.73 18.27 -7.62
CA ASP A 474 -17.88 18.55 -9.04
C ASP A 474 -17.78 17.28 -9.86
N ASN A 475 -18.59 17.20 -10.92
CA ASN A 475 -18.58 16.10 -11.84
C ASN A 475 -17.73 16.44 -13.09
N LEU A 476 -16.92 15.49 -13.55
CA LEU A 476 -16.44 15.43 -14.91
C LEU A 476 -17.63 15.32 -15.87
N SER A 477 -17.56 16.07 -16.96
CA SER A 477 -18.52 15.88 -18.06
C SER A 477 -18.33 14.50 -18.70
N VAL A 478 -19.40 13.92 -19.24
CA VAL A 478 -19.31 12.66 -20.01
C VAL A 478 -18.28 12.78 -21.14
N GLY A 479 -18.21 13.93 -21.80
CA GLY A 479 -17.19 14.20 -22.83
C GLY A 479 -15.76 14.16 -22.32
N SER A 480 -15.50 14.63 -21.08
CA SER A 480 -14.18 14.54 -20.43
C SER A 480 -13.82 13.08 -20.10
N ILE A 481 -14.80 12.30 -19.63
CA ILE A 481 -14.62 10.87 -19.34
C ILE A 481 -14.29 10.10 -20.63
N ILE A 482 -15.07 10.32 -21.70
CA ILE A 482 -14.82 9.74 -23.02
C ILE A 482 -13.43 10.13 -23.52
N SER A 483 -13.08 11.41 -23.47
CA SER A 483 -11.77 11.89 -23.95
C SER A 483 -10.61 11.19 -23.24
N ARG A 484 -10.68 11.07 -21.91
CA ARG A 484 -9.65 10.34 -21.14
C ARG A 484 -9.56 8.86 -21.53
N ALA A 485 -10.70 8.21 -21.80
CA ALA A 485 -10.72 6.83 -22.26
C ALA A 485 -10.04 6.67 -23.62
N ILE A 486 -10.37 7.54 -24.57
CA ILE A 486 -9.77 7.56 -25.91
C ILE A 486 -8.27 7.83 -25.83
N ASP A 487 -7.86 8.83 -25.05
CA ASP A 487 -6.43 9.15 -24.88
C ASP A 487 -5.68 7.96 -24.29
N SER A 488 -6.25 7.26 -23.30
CA SER A 488 -5.66 6.04 -22.73
C SER A 488 -5.56 4.91 -23.75
N PHE A 489 -6.56 4.75 -24.62
CA PHE A 489 -6.59 3.74 -25.67
C PHE A 489 -5.57 4.01 -26.78
N VAL A 490 -5.40 5.27 -27.19
CA VAL A 490 -4.51 5.66 -28.30
C VAL A 490 -3.05 5.76 -27.86
N LYS A 491 -2.79 6.08 -26.58
CA LYS A 491 -1.44 6.29 -26.01
C LYS A 491 -0.38 5.21 -26.36
N PRO A 492 -0.69 3.90 -26.43
CA PRO A 492 0.30 2.87 -26.80
C PRO A 492 0.79 2.94 -28.25
N PHE A 493 0.15 3.74 -29.11
CA PHE A 493 0.37 3.74 -30.55
C PHE A 493 0.96 5.08 -31.04
N PRO A 494 2.30 5.19 -31.17
CA PRO A 494 2.91 6.41 -31.71
C PRO A 494 2.68 6.55 -33.23
N ASN A 495 2.67 7.79 -33.73
CA ASN A 495 2.54 8.20 -35.15
C ASN A 495 1.13 8.10 -35.78
N ILE A 496 0.07 8.19 -34.99
CA ILE A 496 -1.31 8.37 -35.50
C ILE A 496 -1.55 9.86 -35.75
N ASP A 497 -2.41 10.19 -36.74
CA ASP A 497 -3.10 11.49 -36.75
C ASP A 497 -4.07 11.57 -35.57
N VAL A 498 -3.52 11.85 -34.39
CA VAL A 498 -4.24 11.86 -33.11
C VAL A 498 -5.41 12.82 -33.16
N GLY A 499 -5.29 13.94 -33.89
CA GLY A 499 -6.36 14.91 -34.04
C GLY A 499 -7.60 14.31 -34.71
N ARG A 500 -7.42 13.73 -35.90
CA ARG A 500 -8.52 13.14 -36.68
C ARG A 500 -9.11 11.91 -36.00
N TRP A 501 -8.28 10.93 -35.66
CA TRP A 501 -8.77 9.65 -35.13
C TRP A 501 -9.33 9.76 -33.72
N ALA A 502 -8.76 10.60 -32.85
CA ALA A 502 -9.36 10.80 -31.54
C ALA A 502 -10.74 11.48 -31.65
N GLN A 503 -10.95 12.36 -32.63
CA GLN A 503 -12.29 12.92 -32.87
C GLN A 503 -13.28 11.85 -33.34
N ILE A 504 -12.93 11.03 -34.33
CA ILE A 504 -13.80 9.94 -34.83
C ILE A 504 -14.15 8.96 -33.71
N LEU A 505 -13.15 8.53 -32.93
CA LEU A 505 -13.35 7.61 -31.81
C LEU A 505 -14.21 8.24 -30.70
N ARG A 506 -14.07 9.55 -30.44
CA ARG A 506 -14.91 10.27 -29.45
C ARG A 506 -16.37 10.34 -29.88
N GLU A 507 -16.65 10.60 -31.16
CA GLU A 507 -18.04 10.64 -31.68
C GLU A 507 -18.68 9.25 -31.72
N ALA A 508 -17.89 8.21 -31.96
CA ALA A 508 -18.35 6.82 -31.99
C ALA A 508 -18.40 6.14 -30.60
N ALA A 509 -17.95 6.83 -29.55
CA ALA A 509 -17.85 6.29 -28.20
C ALA A 509 -19.19 6.29 -27.47
N VAL A 510 -19.50 5.19 -26.78
CA VAL A 510 -20.71 5.04 -25.97
C VAL A 510 -20.34 4.99 -24.50
N TYR A 511 -20.78 5.98 -23.73
CA TYR A 511 -20.68 5.98 -22.28
C TYR A 511 -21.63 4.95 -21.67
N ARG A 512 -21.11 4.02 -20.86
CA ARG A 512 -21.91 2.98 -20.20
C ARG A 512 -21.56 2.86 -18.70
N PRO A 513 -22.48 3.24 -17.79
CA PRO A 513 -22.37 2.88 -16.38
C PRO A 513 -22.71 1.40 -16.21
N ILE A 514 -21.95 0.70 -15.36
CA ILE A 514 -22.08 -0.73 -15.12
C ILE A 514 -22.30 -0.97 -13.62
N ALA A 515 -23.37 -1.70 -13.29
CA ALA A 515 -23.68 -2.03 -11.91
C ALA A 515 -22.70 -3.10 -11.37
N SER A 516 -22.45 -3.06 -10.05
CA SER A 516 -21.67 -4.14 -9.41
C SER A 516 -22.35 -5.50 -9.66
N GLY A 517 -21.54 -6.50 -10.02
CA GLY A 517 -22.00 -7.85 -10.36
C GLY A 517 -22.55 -8.02 -11.77
N GLN A 518 -22.70 -6.97 -12.58
CA GLN A 518 -23.21 -7.07 -13.94
C GLN A 518 -22.22 -7.77 -14.88
N LEU A 519 -22.73 -8.72 -15.67
CA LEU A 519 -21.98 -9.37 -16.76
C LEU A 519 -22.04 -8.46 -18.01
N ILE A 520 -20.88 -8.20 -18.62
CA ILE A 520 -20.71 -7.27 -19.74
C ILE A 520 -20.38 -8.03 -21.03
N LEU A 521 -19.47 -9.01 -20.92
CA LEU A 521 -19.14 -9.93 -21.99
C LEU A 521 -19.41 -11.36 -21.53
N GLN A 522 -19.89 -12.18 -22.47
CA GLN A 522 -20.11 -13.59 -22.27
C GLN A 522 -19.14 -14.40 -23.13
N GLU A 523 -18.49 -15.41 -22.54
CA GLU A 523 -17.65 -16.36 -23.29
C GLU A 523 -18.46 -17.01 -24.42
N ARG A 524 -17.82 -17.23 -25.58
CA ARG A 524 -18.37 -17.88 -26.78
C ARG A 524 -19.48 -17.12 -27.52
N MET A 525 -19.79 -15.90 -27.11
CA MET A 525 -20.64 -14.99 -27.89
C MET A 525 -19.94 -14.61 -29.20
N GLU A 526 -20.66 -14.71 -30.32
CA GLU A 526 -20.10 -14.60 -31.68
C GLU A 526 -20.02 -13.17 -32.23
N GLU A 527 -20.77 -12.22 -31.66
CA GLU A 527 -20.79 -10.84 -32.15
C GLU A 527 -20.01 -9.91 -31.20
N ALA A 528 -19.07 -9.16 -31.78
CA ALA A 528 -18.45 -8.02 -31.11
C ALA A 528 -19.09 -6.73 -31.57
N GLU A 529 -19.91 -6.15 -30.71
CA GLU A 529 -20.44 -4.80 -30.95
C GLU A 529 -19.44 -3.71 -30.56
N PHE A 530 -18.65 -3.96 -29.50
CA PHE A 530 -17.76 -2.97 -28.91
C PHE A 530 -16.44 -3.56 -28.40
N LEU A 531 -15.39 -2.74 -28.46
CA LEU A 531 -14.23 -2.78 -27.56
C LEU A 531 -14.52 -1.87 -26.36
N PHE A 532 -14.27 -2.31 -25.14
CA PHE A 532 -14.54 -1.50 -23.95
C PHE A 532 -13.26 -0.99 -23.31
N VAL A 533 -13.22 0.31 -23.00
CA VAL A 533 -12.16 0.93 -22.19
C VAL A 533 -12.74 1.24 -20.82
N ILE A 534 -12.08 0.77 -19.76
CA ILE A 534 -12.49 0.99 -18.37
C ILE A 534 -12.05 2.40 -17.95
N CYS A 535 -13.01 3.25 -17.60
CA CYS A 535 -12.73 4.55 -17.01
C CYS A 535 -12.65 4.47 -15.48
N PHE A 536 -13.45 3.59 -14.88
CA PHE A 536 -13.52 3.44 -13.44
C PHE A 536 -14.10 2.08 -13.06
N GLY A 537 -13.72 1.60 -11.88
CA GLY A 537 -14.22 0.38 -11.28
C GLY A 537 -13.33 -0.81 -11.59
N LEU A 538 -13.59 -1.90 -10.89
CA LEU A 538 -12.87 -3.15 -11.02
C LEU A 538 -13.73 -4.18 -11.74
N PHE A 539 -13.12 -4.94 -12.64
CA PHE A 539 -13.80 -5.90 -13.50
C PHE A 539 -13.04 -7.22 -13.53
N SER A 540 -13.71 -8.31 -13.21
CA SER A 540 -13.17 -9.66 -13.26
C SER A 540 -13.28 -10.22 -14.67
N VAL A 541 -12.18 -10.80 -15.17
CA VAL A 541 -12.14 -11.60 -16.39
C VAL A 541 -12.17 -13.06 -15.98
N ILE A 542 -13.18 -13.80 -16.45
CA ILE A 542 -13.44 -15.18 -16.05
C ILE A 542 -13.37 -16.06 -17.29
N ALA A 543 -12.42 -16.99 -17.34
CA ALA A 543 -12.28 -17.97 -18.41
C ALA A 543 -12.34 -19.37 -17.81
N ASN A 544 -13.06 -20.31 -18.44
CA ASN A 544 -13.24 -21.67 -17.91
C ASN A 544 -13.72 -21.69 -16.45
N ASN A 545 -14.59 -20.75 -16.08
CA ASN A 545 -15.13 -20.58 -14.72
C ASN A 545 -14.07 -20.28 -13.63
N GLN A 546 -12.91 -19.75 -14.01
CA GLN A 546 -11.88 -19.25 -13.10
C GLN A 546 -11.59 -17.78 -13.37
N GLU A 547 -11.46 -16.97 -12.32
CA GLU A 547 -10.98 -15.59 -12.45
C GLU A 547 -9.50 -15.62 -12.87
N VAL A 548 -9.20 -15.09 -14.06
CA VAL A 548 -7.86 -15.08 -14.64
C VAL A 548 -7.20 -13.71 -14.59
N ALA A 549 -7.98 -12.64 -14.41
CA ALA A 549 -7.48 -11.28 -14.24
C ALA A 549 -8.53 -10.36 -13.61
N VAL A 550 -8.06 -9.31 -12.92
CA VAL A 550 -8.88 -8.16 -12.53
C VAL A 550 -8.39 -6.93 -13.31
N LEU A 551 -9.29 -6.30 -14.07
CA LEU A 551 -9.06 -5.09 -14.83
C LEU A 551 -9.52 -3.86 -14.04
N HIS A 552 -8.83 -2.74 -14.23
CA HIS A 552 -9.11 -1.46 -13.58
C HIS A 552 -9.07 -0.29 -14.57
N SER A 553 -9.20 0.95 -14.07
CA SER A 553 -9.15 2.16 -14.90
C SER A 553 -7.93 2.20 -15.82
N GLY A 554 -8.16 2.54 -17.09
CA GLY A 554 -7.15 2.59 -18.15
C GLY A 554 -6.96 1.27 -18.92
N ASN A 555 -7.42 0.14 -18.39
CA ASN A 555 -7.42 -1.12 -19.13
C ASN A 555 -8.56 -1.16 -20.16
N PHE A 556 -8.43 -2.00 -21.17
CA PHE A 556 -9.49 -2.30 -22.12
C PHE A 556 -9.68 -3.82 -22.26
N PHE A 557 -10.86 -4.21 -22.73
CA PHE A 557 -11.22 -5.60 -22.98
C PHE A 557 -12.11 -5.75 -24.21
N GLY A 558 -12.08 -6.93 -24.81
CA GLY A 558 -12.82 -7.27 -26.02
C GLY A 558 -12.01 -7.17 -27.31
N GLU A 559 -10.69 -7.02 -27.18
CA GLU A 559 -9.72 -6.91 -28.26
C GLU A 559 -9.59 -8.19 -29.10
N ASN A 560 -9.86 -9.36 -28.53
CA ASN A 560 -9.63 -10.65 -29.19
C ASN A 560 -10.42 -10.82 -30.48
N VAL A 561 -11.64 -10.29 -30.57
CA VAL A 561 -12.48 -10.42 -31.78
C VAL A 561 -11.89 -9.69 -32.99
N PHE A 562 -10.96 -8.76 -32.78
CA PHE A 562 -10.24 -8.09 -33.86
C PHE A 562 -9.00 -8.85 -34.33
N VAL A 563 -8.51 -9.82 -33.55
CA VAL A 563 -7.20 -10.48 -33.72
C VAL A 563 -7.33 -11.96 -34.08
N SER A 564 -8.26 -12.70 -33.46
CA SER A 564 -8.44 -14.13 -33.74
C SER A 564 -9.25 -14.37 -35.01
N GLY A 565 -8.90 -15.42 -35.76
CA GLY A 565 -9.70 -15.89 -36.89
C GLY A 565 -11.11 -16.36 -36.48
N ASP A 566 -11.24 -16.80 -35.22
CA ASP A 566 -12.52 -17.03 -34.56
C ASP A 566 -13.06 -15.72 -33.99
N LYS A 567 -14.19 -15.23 -34.51
CA LYS A 567 -14.86 -14.00 -34.04
C LYS A 567 -15.52 -14.14 -32.63
N LYS A 568 -15.08 -15.10 -31.81
CA LYS A 568 -15.71 -15.47 -30.54
C LYS A 568 -15.04 -14.81 -29.35
N ARG A 569 -15.83 -14.43 -28.35
CA ARG A 569 -15.31 -13.99 -27.04
C ARG A 569 -14.66 -15.17 -26.30
N THR A 570 -13.46 -14.96 -25.75
CA THR A 570 -12.68 -16.01 -25.05
C THR A 570 -12.88 -16.04 -23.54
N ALA A 571 -13.55 -15.03 -22.97
CA ALA A 571 -13.80 -14.93 -21.53
C ALA A 571 -15.09 -14.15 -21.24
N HIS A 572 -15.64 -14.37 -20.06
CA HIS A 572 -16.61 -13.49 -19.43
C HIS A 572 -15.92 -12.26 -18.85
N VAL A 573 -16.61 -11.12 -18.84
CA VAL A 573 -16.18 -9.94 -18.09
C VAL A 573 -17.33 -9.49 -17.20
N LYS A 574 -17.10 -9.46 -15.88
CA LYS A 574 -18.09 -9.12 -14.86
C LYS A 574 -17.58 -7.98 -13.99
N ALA A 575 -18.42 -7.00 -13.70
CA ALA A 575 -18.05 -5.92 -12.79
C ALA A 575 -17.97 -6.42 -11.34
N LEU A 576 -16.85 -6.14 -10.65
CA LEU A 576 -16.65 -6.41 -9.21
C LEU A 576 -17.15 -5.24 -8.35
N THR A 577 -17.01 -4.03 -8.87
CA THR A 577 -17.56 -2.81 -8.27
C THR A 577 -18.48 -2.13 -9.27
N TYR A 578 -19.19 -1.08 -8.85
CA TYR A 578 -19.72 -0.15 -9.84
C TYR A 578 -18.58 0.38 -10.72
N GLY A 579 -18.86 0.54 -12.01
CA GLY A 579 -17.85 0.96 -12.97
C GLY A 579 -18.42 1.82 -14.08
N ILE A 580 -17.53 2.50 -14.80
CA ILE A 580 -17.85 3.22 -16.03
C ILE A 580 -16.94 2.68 -17.12
N VAL A 581 -17.53 2.23 -18.23
CA VAL A 581 -16.80 1.83 -19.43
C VAL A 581 -17.22 2.68 -20.62
N ILE A 582 -16.28 2.91 -21.52
CA ILE A 582 -16.54 3.52 -22.83
C ILE A 582 -16.47 2.42 -23.87
N GLY A 583 -17.60 2.16 -24.53
CA GLY A 583 -17.66 1.25 -25.67
C GLY A 583 -17.23 1.96 -26.95
N LEU A 584 -16.24 1.43 -27.64
CA LEU A 584 -15.83 1.85 -28.99
C LEU A 584 -16.40 0.87 -29.99
N ASN A 585 -17.21 1.37 -30.93
CA ASN A 585 -17.86 0.53 -31.93
C ASN A 585 -16.83 -0.27 -32.74
N ALA A 586 -17.08 -1.57 -32.91
CA ALA A 586 -16.13 -2.47 -33.55
C ALA A 586 -15.83 -2.10 -35.02
N ASP A 587 -16.82 -1.64 -35.79
CA ASP A 587 -16.63 -1.23 -37.18
C ASP A 587 -15.68 -0.02 -37.28
N VAL A 588 -15.82 0.94 -36.37
CA VAL A 588 -14.94 2.12 -36.30
C VAL A 588 -13.52 1.73 -35.89
N ILE A 589 -13.37 0.76 -34.99
CA ILE A 589 -12.05 0.22 -34.64
C ILE A 589 -11.43 -0.52 -35.83
N HIS A 590 -12.21 -1.29 -36.59
CA HIS A 590 -11.72 -1.94 -37.81
C HIS A 590 -11.24 -0.92 -38.86
N GLU A 591 -12.00 0.15 -39.08
CA GLU A 591 -11.60 1.25 -39.97
C GLU A 591 -10.30 1.90 -39.48
N PHE A 592 -10.22 2.23 -38.19
CA PHE A 592 -9.03 2.78 -37.56
C PHE A 592 -7.79 1.91 -37.75
N LEU A 593 -7.91 0.59 -37.52
CA LEU A 593 -6.79 -0.32 -37.69
C LEU A 593 -6.39 -0.46 -39.17
N ASN A 594 -7.35 -0.48 -40.10
CA ASN A 594 -7.06 -0.60 -41.54
C ASN A 594 -6.35 0.63 -42.10
N ASP A 595 -6.74 1.83 -41.66
CA ASP A 595 -6.10 3.10 -42.05
C ASP A 595 -4.72 3.31 -41.40
N ASN A 596 -4.39 2.53 -40.36
CA ASN A 596 -3.12 2.63 -39.64
C ASN A 596 -2.42 1.26 -39.53
N PRO A 597 -1.76 0.75 -40.60
CA PRO A 597 -1.17 -0.59 -40.61
C PRO A 597 -0.14 -0.87 -39.50
N ASP A 598 0.68 0.12 -39.14
CA ASP A 598 1.64 -0.01 -38.04
C ASP A 598 0.94 -0.16 -36.67
N VAL A 599 -0.17 0.55 -36.48
CA VAL A 599 -1.02 0.45 -35.29
C VAL A 599 -1.70 -0.89 -35.26
N LYS A 600 -2.24 -1.35 -36.38
CA LYS A 600 -2.83 -2.69 -36.52
C LYS A 600 -1.87 -3.79 -36.11
N ARG A 601 -0.64 -3.75 -36.63
CA ARG A 601 0.41 -4.72 -36.24
C ARG A 601 0.68 -4.68 -34.73
N ARG A 602 0.83 -3.49 -34.14
CA ARG A 602 1.08 -3.34 -32.69
C ARG A 602 -0.11 -3.76 -31.83
N PHE A 603 -1.34 -3.47 -32.26
CA PHE A 603 -2.57 -3.84 -31.57
C PHE A 603 -2.71 -5.37 -31.53
N TYR A 604 -2.47 -6.05 -32.65
CA TYR A 604 -2.48 -7.52 -32.73
C TYR A 604 -1.39 -8.15 -31.87
N HIS A 605 -0.16 -7.62 -31.97
CA HIS A 605 0.95 -8.05 -31.14
C HIS A 605 0.64 -7.91 -29.64
N LEU A 606 0.09 -6.77 -29.22
CA LEU A 606 -0.26 -6.51 -27.82
C LEU A 606 -1.33 -7.49 -27.31
N ALA A 607 -2.38 -7.74 -28.10
CA ALA A 607 -3.45 -8.66 -27.73
C ALA A 607 -2.94 -10.11 -27.58
N GLU A 608 -2.21 -10.61 -28.59
CA GLU A 608 -1.66 -11.97 -28.58
C GLU A 608 -0.66 -12.17 -27.44
N ALA A 609 0.27 -11.22 -27.24
CA ALA A 609 1.24 -11.29 -26.15
C ALA A 609 0.57 -11.26 -24.77
N ARG A 610 -0.45 -10.41 -24.56
CA ARG A 610 -1.18 -10.36 -23.27
C ARG A 610 -1.95 -11.65 -22.99
N GLU A 611 -2.56 -12.24 -24.01
CA GLU A 611 -3.22 -13.54 -23.87
C GLU A 611 -2.22 -14.64 -23.48
N LEU A 612 -1.08 -14.70 -24.17
CA LEU A 612 -0.01 -15.66 -23.89
C LEU A 612 0.54 -15.52 -22.46
N LEU A 613 0.87 -14.30 -22.04
CA LEU A 613 1.38 -14.01 -20.71
C LEU A 613 0.36 -14.39 -19.63
N SER A 614 -0.93 -14.14 -19.87
CA SER A 614 -2.00 -14.49 -18.91
C SER A 614 -2.16 -15.99 -18.70
N ARG A 615 -1.82 -16.81 -19.69
CA ARG A 615 -1.87 -18.28 -19.61
C ARG A 615 -0.54 -18.90 -19.15
N THR A 616 0.54 -18.11 -19.09
CA THR A 616 1.87 -18.59 -18.67
C THR A 616 1.95 -18.62 -17.15
N MET A 617 2.38 -19.74 -16.56
CA MET A 617 2.38 -19.98 -15.11
C MET A 617 3.02 -18.83 -14.29
N ILE A 618 4.16 -18.33 -14.74
CA ILE A 618 4.95 -17.29 -14.04
C ILE A 618 4.34 -15.89 -14.22
N PHE A 619 3.77 -15.60 -15.40
CA PHE A 619 3.28 -14.26 -15.75
C PHE A 619 1.77 -14.09 -15.56
N GLY A 620 1.05 -15.18 -15.33
CA GLY A 620 -0.41 -15.18 -15.19
C GLY A 620 -0.90 -14.32 -14.03
N LYS A 621 -0.10 -14.20 -12.96
CA LYS A 621 -0.42 -13.40 -11.78
C LYS A 621 -0.03 -11.92 -11.87
N LEU A 622 0.68 -11.52 -12.91
CA LEU A 622 1.04 -10.11 -13.12
C LEU A 622 -0.20 -9.24 -13.22
N ASP A 623 -0.09 -8.00 -12.74
CA ASP A 623 -1.15 -7.02 -12.97
C ASP A 623 -1.25 -6.67 -14.46
N VAL A 624 -2.39 -6.09 -14.87
CA VAL A 624 -2.64 -5.80 -16.29
C VAL A 624 -1.65 -4.78 -16.86
N THR A 625 -1.19 -3.83 -16.05
CA THR A 625 -0.23 -2.81 -16.46
C THR A 625 1.15 -3.42 -16.66
N GLU A 626 1.62 -4.26 -15.73
CA GLU A 626 2.85 -5.03 -15.85
C GLU A 626 2.81 -5.95 -17.07
N LYS A 627 1.71 -6.70 -17.27
CA LYS A 627 1.49 -7.52 -18.46
C LYS A 627 1.53 -6.70 -19.74
N THR A 628 0.90 -5.52 -19.75
CA THR A 628 0.89 -4.63 -20.92
C THR A 628 2.29 -4.12 -21.24
N ASN A 629 3.04 -3.68 -20.22
CA ASN A 629 4.41 -3.21 -20.40
C ASN A 629 5.34 -4.32 -20.88
N LEU A 630 5.22 -5.52 -20.29
CA LEU A 630 5.98 -6.69 -20.72
C LEU A 630 5.60 -7.08 -22.14
N ALA A 631 4.31 -7.19 -22.45
CA ALA A 631 3.81 -7.50 -23.79
C ALA A 631 4.35 -6.53 -24.85
N LEU A 632 4.42 -5.23 -24.54
CA LEU A 632 4.98 -4.21 -25.43
C LEU A 632 6.50 -4.34 -25.65
N SER A 633 7.23 -4.99 -24.73
CA SER A 633 8.69 -5.20 -24.87
C SER A 633 9.05 -6.52 -25.55
N LEU A 634 8.11 -7.46 -25.67
CA LEU A 634 8.36 -8.76 -26.29
C LEU A 634 8.57 -8.62 -27.80
N ASN A 635 9.42 -9.47 -28.35
CA ASN A 635 9.59 -9.58 -29.80
C ASN A 635 9.14 -10.95 -30.27
N ASN A 636 8.22 -10.98 -31.24
CA ASN A 636 7.77 -12.24 -31.83
C ASN A 636 8.82 -12.75 -32.84
N ILE A 637 9.13 -14.04 -32.78
CA ILE A 637 10.06 -14.75 -33.65
C ILE A 637 9.35 -15.99 -34.20
N HIS A 638 9.45 -16.18 -35.52
CA HIS A 638 8.97 -17.38 -36.19
C HIS A 638 10.12 -18.32 -36.54
N LEU A 639 9.89 -19.62 -36.37
CA LEU A 639 10.82 -20.71 -36.61
C LEU A 639 10.19 -21.72 -37.58
N ASN A 640 11.02 -22.36 -38.39
CA ASN A 640 10.63 -23.51 -39.20
C ASN A 640 10.99 -24.82 -38.48
N ALA A 641 10.37 -25.91 -38.91
CA ALA A 641 10.71 -27.24 -38.42
C ALA A 641 12.20 -27.50 -38.69
N GLY A 642 12.96 -27.83 -37.64
CA GLY A 642 14.41 -28.00 -37.76
C GLY A 642 15.24 -26.90 -37.10
N ASP A 643 14.68 -25.70 -36.94
CA ASP A 643 15.42 -24.54 -36.43
C ASP A 643 15.75 -24.71 -34.94
N TYR A 644 17.00 -24.39 -34.57
CA TYR A 644 17.42 -24.36 -33.18
C TYR A 644 17.18 -22.98 -32.60
N LEU A 645 16.29 -22.91 -31.61
CA LEU A 645 16.01 -21.69 -30.84
C LEU A 645 17.08 -21.41 -29.79
N ILE A 646 17.60 -22.46 -29.16
CA ILE A 646 18.67 -22.39 -28.14
C ILE A 646 19.70 -23.46 -28.46
N ARG A 647 20.99 -23.13 -28.40
CA ARG A 647 22.06 -24.13 -28.37
C ARG A 647 22.63 -24.27 -26.97
N LYS A 648 22.88 -25.51 -26.56
CA LYS A 648 23.52 -25.85 -25.29
C LYS A 648 24.90 -25.20 -25.20
N GLY A 649 25.20 -24.58 -24.07
CA GLY A 649 26.48 -23.95 -23.77
C GLY A 649 26.67 -22.51 -24.24
N GLU A 650 25.73 -21.97 -25.04
CA GLU A 650 25.68 -20.54 -25.38
C GLU A 650 25.40 -19.67 -24.15
N THR A 651 25.73 -18.39 -24.25
CA THR A 651 25.66 -17.39 -23.17
C THR A 651 24.65 -16.28 -23.49
N GLU A 652 23.60 -16.60 -24.24
CA GLU A 652 22.60 -15.59 -24.59
C GLU A 652 21.62 -15.37 -23.41
N ASP A 653 21.57 -14.13 -22.90
CA ASP A 653 20.80 -13.77 -21.72
C ASP A 653 19.35 -13.38 -22.06
N CYS A 654 18.60 -14.31 -22.63
CA CYS A 654 17.18 -14.13 -22.97
C CYS A 654 16.36 -15.40 -22.75
N GLY A 655 15.05 -15.27 -22.60
CA GLY A 655 14.10 -16.37 -22.50
C GLY A 655 13.07 -16.29 -23.62
N TYR A 656 12.29 -17.34 -23.80
CA TYR A 656 11.28 -17.43 -24.85
C TYR A 656 9.99 -18.03 -24.31
N VAL A 657 8.86 -17.41 -24.63
CA VAL A 657 7.52 -17.95 -24.36
C VAL A 657 6.93 -18.48 -25.65
N LEU A 658 6.61 -19.75 -25.68
CA LEU A 658 6.04 -20.45 -26.83
C LEU A 658 4.55 -20.10 -27.00
N ALA A 659 4.22 -19.46 -28.13
CA ALA A 659 2.86 -19.03 -28.46
C ALA A 659 2.14 -20.03 -29.38
N HIS A 660 2.83 -20.57 -30.38
CA HIS A 660 2.29 -21.50 -31.37
C HIS A 660 3.36 -22.52 -31.80
N GLY A 661 2.93 -23.71 -32.23
CA GLY A 661 3.81 -24.82 -32.61
C GLY A 661 4.32 -25.61 -31.41
N ALA A 662 5.41 -26.35 -31.58
CA ALA A 662 6.03 -27.15 -30.53
C ALA A 662 7.56 -27.07 -30.57
N LEU A 663 8.17 -27.21 -29.39
CA LEU A 663 9.62 -27.24 -29.22
C LEU A 663 10.03 -28.56 -28.56
N GLU A 664 11.21 -29.09 -28.87
CA GLU A 664 11.76 -30.29 -28.25
C GLU A 664 13.17 -30.04 -27.69
N ILE A 665 13.59 -30.92 -26.78
CA ILE A 665 15.01 -31.14 -26.48
C ILE A 665 15.47 -32.36 -27.28
N PRO A 666 16.28 -32.19 -28.35
CA PRO A 666 16.68 -33.29 -29.22
C PRO A 666 17.35 -34.44 -28.44
N GLY A 667 16.92 -35.67 -28.71
CA GLY A 667 17.43 -36.86 -28.04
C GLY A 667 16.80 -37.16 -26.67
N THR A 668 15.70 -36.48 -26.32
CA THR A 668 14.89 -36.75 -25.13
C THR A 668 13.41 -36.87 -25.51
N GLU A 669 12.56 -37.32 -24.58
CA GLU A 669 11.09 -37.34 -24.76
C GLU A 669 10.41 -36.01 -24.38
N ILE A 670 11.20 -34.95 -24.08
CA ILE A 670 10.67 -33.67 -23.59
C ILE A 670 10.24 -32.80 -24.77
N VAL A 671 8.93 -32.53 -24.84
CA VAL A 671 8.30 -31.62 -25.80
C VAL A 671 7.56 -30.51 -25.03
N PHE A 672 7.78 -29.27 -25.43
CA PHE A 672 7.10 -28.08 -24.92
C PHE A 672 5.94 -27.70 -25.84
N THR A 673 4.77 -27.48 -25.25
CA THR A 673 3.57 -27.02 -25.96
C THR A 673 3.10 -25.67 -25.42
N PRO A 674 2.38 -24.85 -26.22
CA PRO A 674 1.91 -23.55 -25.77
C PRO A 674 0.87 -23.66 -24.64
N PRO A 675 0.95 -22.83 -23.59
CA PRO A 675 2.03 -21.90 -23.26
C PRO A 675 3.16 -22.61 -22.51
N SER A 676 4.39 -22.45 -22.96
CA SER A 676 5.60 -22.92 -22.25
C SER A 676 6.67 -21.86 -22.27
N ILE A 677 7.56 -21.86 -21.27
CA ILE A 677 8.73 -20.99 -21.23
C ILE A 677 10.00 -21.83 -21.31
N VAL A 678 10.99 -21.34 -22.07
CA VAL A 678 12.32 -21.92 -22.18
C VAL A 678 13.41 -20.84 -22.08
N GLY A 679 14.55 -21.18 -21.50
CA GLY A 679 15.68 -20.26 -21.36
C GLY A 679 15.52 -19.23 -20.23
N GLU A 680 14.49 -19.37 -19.41
CA GLU A 680 14.13 -18.49 -18.30
C GLU A 680 15.23 -18.35 -17.24
N PHE A 681 16.02 -19.40 -17.00
CA PHE A 681 17.07 -19.37 -15.98
C PHE A 681 18.28 -18.52 -16.40
N THR A 682 18.63 -18.54 -17.67
CA THR A 682 19.68 -17.65 -18.21
C THR A 682 19.17 -16.22 -18.26
N ALA A 683 17.91 -16.01 -18.67
CA ALA A 683 17.28 -14.69 -18.63
C ALA A 683 17.23 -14.10 -17.21
N ALA A 684 16.91 -14.92 -16.20
CA ALA A 684 16.86 -14.52 -14.79
C ALA A 684 18.25 -14.33 -14.16
N GLY A 685 19.33 -14.73 -14.84
CA GLY A 685 20.70 -14.66 -14.32
C GLY A 685 21.05 -15.76 -13.32
N PHE A 686 20.29 -16.86 -13.26
CA PHE A 686 20.58 -18.01 -12.40
C PHE A 686 21.65 -18.92 -13.00
N THR A 687 21.84 -18.90 -14.32
CA THR A 687 22.94 -19.60 -15.00
C THR A 687 23.54 -18.72 -16.09
N GLU A 688 24.86 -18.80 -16.28
CA GLU A 688 25.55 -18.08 -17.37
C GLU A 688 25.47 -18.81 -18.72
N ARG A 689 25.12 -20.10 -18.72
CA ARG A 689 25.11 -20.94 -19.92
C ARG A 689 23.79 -21.68 -20.08
N ARG A 690 23.38 -21.86 -21.33
CA ARG A 690 22.24 -22.70 -21.74
C ARG A 690 22.48 -24.16 -21.37
N THR A 691 21.51 -24.77 -20.69
CA THR A 691 21.63 -26.14 -20.16
C THR A 691 21.32 -27.23 -21.19
N ALA A 692 20.54 -26.91 -22.22
CA ALA A 692 20.09 -27.85 -23.25
C ALA A 692 19.91 -27.15 -24.62
N ASP A 693 19.90 -27.95 -25.69
CA ASP A 693 19.45 -27.51 -27.01
C ASP A 693 17.92 -27.49 -27.05
N ILE A 694 17.33 -26.44 -27.63
CA ILE A 694 15.88 -26.35 -27.89
C ILE A 694 15.68 -26.18 -29.40
N LYS A 695 14.82 -27.01 -29.98
CA LYS A 695 14.59 -27.07 -31.43
C LYS A 695 13.10 -27.04 -31.76
N ALA A 696 12.71 -26.35 -32.82
CA ALA A 696 11.33 -26.35 -33.32
C ALA A 696 11.03 -27.64 -34.11
N THR A 697 9.85 -28.22 -33.85
CA THR A 697 9.39 -29.45 -34.50
C THR A 697 8.41 -29.19 -35.65
N GLU A 698 7.85 -27.98 -35.72
CA GLU A 698 6.80 -27.59 -36.66
C GLU A 698 7.15 -26.28 -37.39
N ASP A 699 6.70 -26.16 -38.64
CA ASP A 699 6.81 -24.90 -39.38
C ASP A 699 5.91 -23.83 -38.78
N PHE A 700 6.33 -22.56 -38.88
CA PHE A 700 5.64 -21.40 -38.31
C PHE A 700 5.49 -21.46 -36.78
N THR A 701 6.36 -22.19 -36.08
CA THR A 701 6.47 -22.14 -34.61
C THR A 701 6.75 -20.70 -34.20
N SER A 702 5.97 -20.16 -33.26
CA SER A 702 6.00 -18.75 -32.86
C SER A 702 6.39 -18.63 -31.39
N VAL A 703 7.44 -17.86 -31.11
CA VAL A 703 7.93 -17.60 -29.76
C VAL A 703 8.08 -16.11 -29.50
N TYR A 704 7.77 -15.68 -28.29
CA TYR A 704 8.01 -14.32 -27.82
C TYR A 704 9.30 -14.27 -27.00
N ARG A 705 10.29 -13.50 -27.47
CA ARG A 705 11.57 -13.30 -26.78
C ARG A 705 11.41 -12.31 -25.63
N ILE A 706 11.86 -12.73 -24.45
CA ILE A 706 11.98 -11.94 -23.21
C ILE A 706 13.46 -11.67 -22.96
N THR A 707 13.87 -10.42 -22.77
CA THR A 707 15.27 -10.11 -22.47
C THR A 707 15.58 -10.32 -20.98
N SER A 708 16.85 -10.53 -20.62
CA SER A 708 17.25 -10.54 -19.21
C SER A 708 16.89 -9.25 -18.48
N ASN A 709 16.97 -8.10 -19.17
CA ASN A 709 16.56 -6.82 -18.60
C ASN A 709 15.05 -6.74 -18.36
N ASP A 710 14.21 -7.36 -19.18
CA ASP A 710 12.77 -7.46 -18.92
C ASP A 710 12.51 -8.30 -17.67
N LEU A 711 13.13 -9.49 -17.59
CA LEU A 711 12.86 -10.43 -16.51
C LEU A 711 13.44 -9.95 -15.17
N LYS A 712 14.63 -9.34 -15.15
CA LYS A 712 15.21 -8.75 -13.94
C LYS A 712 14.38 -7.60 -13.40
N ARG A 713 13.94 -6.68 -14.28
CA ARG A 713 13.02 -5.60 -13.87
C ARG A 713 11.72 -6.14 -13.28
N LEU A 714 11.20 -7.23 -13.84
CA LEU A 714 9.99 -7.89 -13.35
C LEU A 714 10.21 -8.59 -11.99
N MET A 715 11.35 -9.24 -11.80
CA MET A 715 11.74 -9.86 -10.52
C MET A 715 11.95 -8.80 -9.43
N GLU A 716 12.56 -7.66 -9.77
CA GLU A 716 12.74 -6.52 -8.87
C GLU A 716 11.40 -5.89 -8.47
N SER A 717 10.43 -5.82 -9.39
CA SER A 717 9.10 -5.27 -9.12
C SER A 717 8.16 -6.27 -8.44
N ASN A 718 8.39 -7.58 -8.59
CA ASN A 718 7.51 -8.62 -8.09
C ASN A 718 8.32 -9.82 -7.55
N PRO A 719 8.65 -9.85 -6.24
CA PRO A 719 9.46 -10.90 -5.62
C PRO A 719 8.88 -12.32 -5.75
N ASP A 720 7.55 -12.46 -5.91
CA ASP A 720 6.93 -13.78 -6.10
C ASP A 720 7.37 -14.45 -7.41
N ILE A 721 7.69 -13.65 -8.43
CA ILE A 721 8.20 -14.15 -9.71
C ILE A 721 9.61 -14.70 -9.55
N GLU A 722 10.46 -13.99 -8.80
CA GLU A 722 11.78 -14.50 -8.47
C GLU A 722 11.68 -15.81 -7.69
N MET A 723 10.78 -15.89 -6.70
CA MET A 723 10.55 -17.09 -5.91
C MET A 723 10.11 -18.28 -6.80
N GLN A 724 9.11 -18.09 -7.67
CA GLN A 724 8.65 -19.11 -8.60
C GLN A 724 9.76 -19.57 -9.56
N LEU A 725 10.54 -18.63 -10.09
CA LEU A 725 11.68 -18.96 -10.96
C LEU A 725 12.75 -19.77 -10.19
N ARG A 726 13.04 -19.42 -8.93
CA ARG A 726 13.98 -20.16 -8.07
C ARG A 726 13.47 -21.56 -7.75
N GLU A 727 12.19 -21.72 -7.44
CA GLU A 727 11.55 -23.03 -7.22
C GLU A 727 11.62 -23.90 -8.48
N MET A 728 11.29 -23.35 -9.64
CA MET A 728 11.42 -24.04 -10.93
C MET A 728 12.87 -24.46 -11.21
N ALA A 729 13.83 -23.60 -10.89
CA ALA A 729 15.23 -23.89 -11.08
C ALA A 729 15.71 -25.02 -10.16
N ARG A 730 15.32 -25.00 -8.88
CA ARG A 730 15.60 -26.07 -7.91
C ARG A 730 14.96 -27.39 -8.33
N ALA A 731 13.70 -27.38 -8.77
CA ALA A 731 12.99 -28.55 -9.26
C ALA A 731 13.68 -29.19 -10.49
N ARG A 732 14.39 -28.38 -11.28
CA ARG A 732 15.19 -28.82 -12.43
C ARG A 732 16.67 -29.07 -12.11
N GLY A 733 17.03 -29.12 -10.82
CA GLY A 733 18.36 -29.52 -10.36
C GLY A 733 19.44 -28.44 -10.42
N LEU A 734 19.08 -27.17 -10.62
CA LEU A 734 20.01 -26.05 -10.54
C LEU A 734 20.26 -25.65 -9.08
N LYS A 735 21.52 -25.34 -8.74
CA LYS A 735 21.87 -24.71 -7.46
C LYS A 735 21.68 -23.20 -7.60
N VAL A 736 20.61 -22.66 -7.00
CA VAL A 736 20.17 -21.27 -7.16
C VAL A 736 19.88 -20.59 -5.83
#